data_AF-A0A4P7GJ13-F1
#
_entry.id   AF-A0A4P7GJ13-F1
#
_cell.length_a   1.000
_cell.length_b   1.000
_cell.length_c   1.000
_cell.angle_alpha   90.00
_cell.angle_beta   90.00
_cell.angle_gamma   90.00
#
_symmetry.space_group_name_H-M   'P 1'
#
loop_
_entity.id
_entity.type
_entity.pdbx_description
1 polymer ?
#
loop_
_entity_poly.entity_id
_entity_poly.type
_entity_poly.pdbx_seq_one_letter_code
_entity_poly.pdbx_strand_id
1 'polypeptide(L)'
;MSSSMRILTYNTQMRSALMEMGFPPSIPPVYTAPQRAKLVSRAILDSAEEIDVVCLNEIFDEPSRAILSQELEDEFPFQVSKVDTFHSRIVTPGIADDIQELVWELTFGPVGDLTGLAMLKLEDSGLFLASRYPFATVPTPPEVVALLGPLAFPNGVPVVRFQMYADSSDADKFAAKGVLYARLDPPGAGVRHVFISHSQADSEAIEENADDRQKQIEAVAGFIEHCIEETPPFAEEVFFLGDLNVVGHGAKDPKAHPPDGDLPEWTNLFGTPNAPMFDQLVDRWGRDQCPGGATGRTDPGFTADVVYPPARQRLDYLLTSASSQLAVQHLRIHRELADPKGVLPFLSDHQPLLADINVVTPHGTPATALVTPDVVDFDDDDSLFDGRVKWYRFDVPGTYDVDLQHDGADTAYEIYLGDDFSTPQPPYRNVTDPERGPRFVLAAPFFVKVHLVDRRSECSYTLRSHRHEGRTWRDAIVLVPDQLRHERFPAQPFNVDTNDAEWDDAESKWFLVETPRIPLPHAAQLGVGVFDPVREIGGATLTTPVRVTLGQWDGVSPPASLAAQSGPSSSPQNISWEAGDNEHFFVLVQRQSGTATAVSFDIVMSTTLSLLIARPAIEMSLTCREETSGWGADDIALEIRADGDLVADIPNSVIGDFEDDAVRHVGDKIPAPITPYTQSIEVRVIEEDDIDPDDVGVGTIPLVADVEDAPGFTVLHPGMDGRILGSLEIGVDDGTYALCCVISRWHPSA
;
A
#
# COMPACT_ATOMS: atom_id res chain seq x y z
N MET A 1 3.33 -21.17 23.17
CA MET A 1 1.93 -21.08 22.72
C MET A 1 1.83 -19.68 22.18
N SER A 2 1.84 -19.55 20.86
CA SER A 2 2.09 -18.27 20.21
C SER A 2 0.92 -17.31 20.41
N SER A 3 1.23 -16.02 20.55
CA SER A 3 0.26 -14.93 20.46
C SER A 3 0.26 -14.28 19.07
N SER A 4 1.05 -14.81 18.13
CA SER A 4 1.05 -14.39 16.74
C SER A 4 -0.27 -14.77 16.07
N MET A 5 -0.86 -13.80 15.38
CA MET A 5 -2.10 -13.91 14.62
C MET A 5 -1.98 -13.04 13.38
N ARG A 6 -2.56 -13.47 12.27
CA ARG A 6 -2.74 -12.67 11.05
C ARG A 6 -4.22 -12.53 10.74
N ILE A 7 -4.69 -11.30 10.61
CA ILE A 7 -6.07 -10.98 10.21
C ILE A 7 -6.03 -10.24 8.86
N LEU A 8 -6.79 -10.76 7.90
CA LEU A 8 -7.07 -10.15 6.61
C LEU A 8 -8.44 -9.47 6.65
N THR A 9 -8.54 -8.24 6.15
CA THR A 9 -9.80 -7.64 5.73
C THR A 9 -9.78 -7.22 4.26
N TYR A 10 -10.88 -7.40 3.52
CA TYR A 10 -10.95 -7.10 2.10
C TYR A 10 -12.39 -6.93 1.62
N ASN A 11 -12.76 -5.74 1.10
CA ASN A 11 -13.95 -5.61 0.26
C ASN A 11 -13.68 -6.25 -1.12
N THR A 12 -14.53 -7.19 -1.53
CA THR A 12 -14.35 -7.98 -2.75
C THR A 12 -15.39 -7.70 -3.83
N GLN A 13 -16.28 -6.73 -3.62
CA GLN A 13 -17.22 -6.24 -4.64
C GLN A 13 -18.05 -7.34 -5.32
N MET A 14 -18.45 -8.41 -4.62
CA MET A 14 -19.21 -9.54 -5.18
C MET A 14 -20.72 -9.25 -5.16
N ARG A 15 -21.10 -8.18 -5.88
CA ARG A 15 -22.48 -7.71 -6.06
C ARG A 15 -23.41 -8.79 -6.59
N SER A 16 -24.68 -8.72 -6.21
CA SER A 16 -25.72 -9.64 -6.68
C SER A 16 -26.27 -9.21 -8.05
N ALA A 17 -26.88 -10.14 -8.78
CA ALA A 17 -27.59 -9.81 -10.02
C ALA A 17 -28.81 -8.89 -9.82
N LEU A 18 -29.31 -8.70 -8.59
CA LEU A 18 -30.42 -7.80 -8.27
C LEU A 18 -29.94 -6.37 -8.00
N MET A 19 -28.70 -6.20 -7.51
CA MET A 19 -28.07 -4.88 -7.39
C MET A 19 -27.93 -4.21 -8.76
N GLU A 20 -27.68 -4.99 -9.81
CA GLU A 20 -27.60 -4.49 -11.20
C GLU A 20 -28.94 -4.51 -11.96
N MET A 21 -30.08 -4.84 -11.33
CA MET A 21 -31.40 -4.84 -12.01
C MET A 21 -31.95 -3.41 -12.23
N GLY A 22 -31.33 -2.72 -13.17
CA GLY A 22 -31.70 -1.38 -13.64
C GLY A 22 -30.92 -1.00 -14.91
N PHE A 23 -29.70 -1.50 -15.03
CA PHE A 23 -28.79 -1.30 -16.15
C PHE A 23 -29.03 -2.34 -17.27
N PRO A 24 -28.61 -2.06 -18.52
CA PRO A 24 -28.56 -3.06 -19.58
C PRO A 24 -27.74 -4.28 -19.13
N PRO A 25 -28.07 -5.52 -19.56
CA PRO A 25 -27.41 -6.73 -19.08
C PRO A 25 -26.03 -6.95 -19.73
N SER A 26 -25.09 -6.08 -19.42
CA SER A 26 -23.72 -6.07 -19.90
C SER A 26 -22.86 -5.30 -18.90
N ILE A 27 -22.31 -5.97 -17.87
CA ILE A 27 -20.91 -5.73 -17.43
C ILE A 27 -20.36 -6.76 -16.42
N PRO A 28 -19.02 -6.91 -16.30
CA PRO A 28 -18.39 -8.05 -15.62
C PRO A 28 -18.60 -8.32 -14.12
N PRO A 29 -18.91 -7.41 -13.16
CA PRO A 29 -18.73 -7.69 -11.74
C PRO A 29 -19.57 -8.88 -11.25
N VAL A 30 -20.86 -8.94 -11.63
CA VAL A 30 -21.75 -10.07 -11.31
C VAL A 30 -21.38 -11.35 -12.06
N TYR A 31 -21.22 -11.29 -13.39
CA TYR A 31 -20.93 -12.48 -14.19
C TYR A 31 -19.57 -13.11 -13.88
N THR A 32 -18.61 -12.31 -13.39
CA THR A 32 -17.31 -12.77 -12.94
C THR A 32 -17.24 -13.07 -11.44
N ALA A 33 -18.19 -12.66 -10.60
CA ALA A 33 -18.13 -12.88 -9.15
C ALA A 33 -17.82 -14.35 -8.78
N PRO A 34 -18.45 -15.38 -9.38
CA PRO A 34 -18.12 -16.78 -9.09
C PRO A 34 -16.71 -17.22 -9.53
N GLN A 35 -16.08 -16.49 -10.45
CA GLN A 35 -14.67 -16.67 -10.84
C GLN A 35 -13.75 -15.88 -9.90
N ARG A 36 -14.09 -14.64 -9.55
CA ARG A 36 -13.35 -13.80 -8.58
C ARG A 36 -13.32 -14.49 -7.21
N ALA A 37 -14.43 -15.08 -6.75
CA ALA A 37 -14.50 -15.93 -5.57
C ALA A 37 -13.45 -17.06 -5.54
N LYS A 38 -13.23 -17.76 -6.67
CA LYS A 38 -12.21 -18.82 -6.80
C LYS A 38 -10.78 -18.30 -6.88
N LEU A 39 -10.59 -17.06 -7.31
CA LEU A 39 -9.28 -16.42 -7.38
C LEU A 39 -8.90 -15.86 -6.01
N VAL A 40 -9.83 -15.19 -5.33
CA VAL A 40 -9.68 -14.70 -3.95
C VAL A 40 -9.49 -15.85 -2.96
N SER A 41 -10.31 -16.90 -3.02
CA SER A 41 -10.13 -18.07 -2.11
C SER A 41 -8.75 -18.72 -2.29
N ARG A 42 -8.28 -18.87 -3.54
CA ARG A 42 -6.95 -19.40 -3.82
C ARG A 42 -5.84 -18.46 -3.40
N ALA A 43 -5.96 -17.15 -3.63
CA ALA A 43 -4.96 -16.19 -3.19
C ALA A 43 -4.83 -16.16 -1.66
N ILE A 44 -5.91 -16.41 -0.92
CA ILE A 44 -5.89 -16.60 0.56
C ILE A 44 -5.18 -17.91 0.94
N LEU A 45 -5.46 -19.02 0.25
CA LEU A 45 -4.95 -20.36 0.57
C LEU A 45 -3.49 -20.58 0.13
N ASP A 46 -3.12 -20.04 -1.03
CA ASP A 46 -1.79 -20.12 -1.65
C ASP A 46 -0.83 -19.03 -1.12
N SER A 47 -1.32 -18.12 -0.27
CA SER A 47 -0.54 -17.06 0.38
C SER A 47 0.70 -17.63 1.08
N ALA A 48 1.88 -17.06 0.78
CA ALA A 48 3.11 -17.38 1.51
C ALA A 48 3.02 -17.01 3.00
N GLU A 49 2.14 -16.06 3.34
CA GLU A 49 1.86 -15.64 4.69
C GLU A 49 0.62 -16.35 5.26
N GLU A 50 0.81 -17.25 6.24
CA GLU A 50 -0.30 -18.00 6.88
C GLU A 50 -1.32 -17.06 7.57
N ILE A 51 -2.50 -16.88 6.98
CA ILE A 51 -3.61 -16.08 7.53
C ILE A 51 -4.44 -16.91 8.53
N ASP A 52 -4.78 -16.36 9.70
CA ASP A 52 -5.59 -17.05 10.72
C ASP A 52 -7.08 -16.70 10.66
N VAL A 53 -7.40 -15.44 10.34
CA VAL A 53 -8.78 -14.93 10.25
C VAL A 53 -8.94 -14.11 8.98
N VAL A 54 -10.01 -14.38 8.25
CA VAL A 54 -10.40 -13.74 7.00
C VAL A 54 -11.75 -13.06 7.21
N CYS A 55 -11.82 -11.77 6.89
CA CYS A 55 -13.02 -10.95 7.01
C CYS A 55 -13.28 -10.25 5.67
N LEU A 56 -14.39 -10.54 4.99
CA LEU A 56 -14.69 -10.02 3.67
C LEU A 56 -15.98 -9.19 3.67
N ASN A 57 -15.96 -8.11 2.89
CA ASN A 57 -17.12 -7.28 2.59
C ASN A 57 -17.64 -7.53 1.15
N GLU A 58 -18.90 -7.15 0.94
CA GLU A 58 -19.66 -7.29 -0.32
C GLU A 58 -19.78 -8.70 -0.89
N ILE A 59 -19.88 -9.72 -0.03
CA ILE A 59 -20.19 -11.08 -0.46
C ILE A 59 -21.71 -11.23 -0.68
N PHE A 60 -22.31 -10.50 -1.62
CA PHE A 60 -23.77 -10.53 -1.86
C PHE A 60 -24.21 -11.67 -2.78
N ASP A 61 -23.43 -12.01 -3.82
CA ASP A 61 -23.75 -13.10 -4.74
C ASP A 61 -23.72 -14.49 -4.07
N GLU A 62 -24.88 -15.13 -3.96
CA GLU A 62 -25.05 -16.44 -3.30
C GLU A 62 -24.18 -17.57 -3.90
N PRO A 63 -24.05 -17.74 -5.24
CA PRO A 63 -23.06 -18.65 -5.83
C PRO A 63 -21.62 -18.38 -5.39
N SER A 64 -21.19 -17.12 -5.38
CA SER A 64 -19.84 -16.70 -4.99
C SER A 64 -19.56 -16.95 -3.51
N ARG A 65 -20.55 -16.66 -2.65
CA ARG A 65 -20.55 -17.01 -1.23
C ARG A 65 -20.40 -18.50 -0.99
N ALA A 66 -21.14 -19.33 -1.71
CA ALA A 66 -21.07 -20.78 -1.59
C ALA A 66 -19.68 -21.30 -2.00
N ILE A 67 -19.08 -20.71 -3.04
CA ILE A 67 -17.72 -21.00 -3.49
C ILE A 67 -16.69 -20.60 -2.42
N LEU A 68 -16.76 -19.38 -1.89
CA LEU A 68 -15.85 -18.92 -0.82
C LEU A 68 -15.92 -19.82 0.41
N SER A 69 -17.14 -20.11 0.88
CA SER A 69 -17.36 -20.98 2.05
C SER A 69 -16.78 -22.37 1.82
N GLN A 70 -17.05 -22.99 0.66
CA GLN A 70 -16.59 -24.34 0.31
C GLN A 70 -15.07 -24.42 0.10
N GLU A 71 -14.46 -23.50 -0.66
CA GLU A 71 -13.02 -23.56 -0.96
C GLU A 71 -12.19 -23.24 0.30
N LEU A 72 -12.70 -22.41 1.23
CA LEU A 72 -12.02 -22.08 2.48
C LEU A 72 -12.29 -23.07 3.64
N GLU A 73 -13.30 -23.95 3.58
CA GLU A 73 -13.74 -24.79 4.72
C GLU A 73 -12.63 -25.69 5.30
N ASP A 74 -11.78 -26.28 4.45
CA ASP A 74 -10.75 -27.22 4.89
C ASP A 74 -9.67 -26.56 5.78
N GLU A 75 -9.33 -25.29 5.53
CA GLU A 75 -8.32 -24.53 6.30
C GLU A 75 -8.95 -23.56 7.32
N PHE A 76 -10.15 -23.05 7.04
CA PHE A 76 -10.91 -22.14 7.89
C PHE A 76 -12.28 -22.75 8.24
N PRO A 77 -12.32 -23.78 9.11
CA PRO A 77 -13.52 -24.56 9.37
C PRO A 77 -14.54 -23.86 10.26
N PHE A 78 -14.24 -22.66 10.78
CA PHE A 78 -15.16 -21.85 11.59
C PHE A 78 -15.54 -20.59 10.82
N GLN A 79 -16.77 -20.54 10.29
CA GLN A 79 -17.24 -19.47 9.43
C GLN A 79 -18.60 -18.93 9.86
N VAL A 80 -18.78 -17.63 9.65
CA VAL A 80 -20.08 -16.98 9.52
C VAL A 80 -20.17 -16.53 8.07
N SER A 81 -20.86 -17.31 7.23
CA SER A 81 -20.80 -17.14 5.76
C SER A 81 -21.91 -16.26 5.19
N LYS A 82 -22.94 -15.93 5.98
CA LYS A 82 -24.01 -14.97 5.69
C LYS A 82 -24.56 -14.45 7.01
N VAL A 83 -24.90 -13.16 7.09
CA VAL A 83 -25.81 -12.64 8.12
C VAL A 83 -26.79 -11.60 7.57
N ASP A 84 -28.01 -11.66 8.08
CA ASP A 84 -29.05 -10.63 7.99
C ASP A 84 -29.80 -10.54 9.34
N THR A 85 -30.80 -9.68 9.45
CA THR A 85 -31.56 -9.47 10.71
C THR A 85 -32.43 -10.68 11.13
N PHE A 86 -32.60 -11.69 10.28
CA PHE A 86 -33.42 -12.86 10.54
C PHE A 86 -32.61 -14.14 10.69
N HIS A 87 -31.49 -14.27 9.98
CA HIS A 87 -30.68 -15.49 9.94
C HIS A 87 -29.17 -15.23 9.90
N SER A 88 -28.40 -16.17 10.44
CA SER A 88 -26.95 -16.24 10.33
C SER A 88 -26.54 -17.65 9.88
N ARG A 89 -25.77 -17.76 8.80
CA ARG A 89 -25.26 -19.06 8.31
C ARG A 89 -23.95 -19.41 9.01
N ILE A 90 -23.99 -20.45 9.84
CA ILE A 90 -22.86 -20.87 10.67
C ILE A 90 -22.28 -22.16 10.11
N VAL A 91 -20.96 -22.16 9.87
CA VAL A 91 -20.18 -23.35 9.50
C VAL A 91 -19.15 -23.63 10.60
N THR A 92 -19.18 -24.83 11.15
CA THR A 92 -18.25 -25.35 12.16
C THR A 92 -18.15 -26.88 12.01
N PRO A 93 -17.12 -27.56 12.54
CA PRO A 93 -17.06 -29.02 12.53
C PRO A 93 -18.28 -29.68 13.19
N GLY A 94 -19.24 -30.12 12.36
CA GLY A 94 -20.49 -30.77 12.78
C GLY A 94 -21.76 -29.91 12.73
N ILE A 95 -21.68 -28.62 12.37
CA ILE A 95 -22.84 -27.74 12.13
C ILE A 95 -22.56 -26.90 10.88
N ALA A 96 -23.40 -26.99 9.86
CA ALA A 96 -23.35 -26.17 8.64
C ALA A 96 -24.79 -25.82 8.23
N ASP A 97 -25.37 -24.82 8.89
CA ASP A 97 -26.82 -24.56 8.86
C ASP A 97 -27.16 -23.07 9.05
N ASP A 98 -28.39 -22.70 8.68
CA ASP A 98 -28.92 -21.34 8.81
C ASP A 98 -29.65 -21.20 10.17
N ILE A 99 -29.08 -20.37 11.06
CA ILE A 99 -29.56 -20.18 12.43
C ILE A 99 -30.43 -18.92 12.50
N GLN A 100 -31.64 -19.04 13.06
CA GLN A 100 -32.57 -17.92 13.23
C GLN A 100 -32.11 -16.95 14.33
N GLU A 101 -32.27 -15.64 14.14
CA GLU A 101 -31.90 -14.58 15.10
C GLU A 101 -32.48 -14.81 16.51
N LEU A 102 -33.69 -15.38 16.61
CA LEU A 102 -34.32 -15.75 17.88
C LEU A 102 -33.42 -16.66 18.76
N VAL A 103 -32.52 -17.46 18.17
CA VAL A 103 -31.54 -18.25 18.92
C VAL A 103 -30.54 -17.34 19.63
N TRP A 104 -30.06 -16.29 18.96
CA TRP A 104 -29.15 -15.31 19.52
C TRP A 104 -29.86 -14.43 20.56
N GLU A 105 -31.08 -13.98 20.30
CA GLU A 105 -31.92 -13.25 21.27
C GLU A 105 -32.13 -14.06 22.56
N LEU A 106 -32.48 -15.34 22.46
CA LEU A 106 -32.70 -16.23 23.61
C LEU A 106 -31.42 -16.56 24.37
N THR A 107 -30.25 -16.45 23.74
CA THR A 107 -28.95 -16.81 24.33
C THR A 107 -28.25 -15.61 24.98
N PHE A 108 -28.31 -14.45 24.34
CA PHE A 108 -27.51 -13.27 24.69
C PHE A 108 -28.36 -12.00 24.90
N GLY A 109 -29.69 -12.10 24.83
CA GLY A 109 -30.62 -10.97 24.86
C GLY A 109 -30.82 -10.32 23.49
N PRO A 110 -31.86 -9.49 23.32
CA PRO A 110 -32.19 -8.87 22.04
C PRO A 110 -31.14 -7.81 21.62
N VAL A 111 -30.89 -7.74 20.32
CA VAL A 111 -30.33 -6.55 19.65
C VAL A 111 -31.53 -5.66 19.25
N GLY A 112 -31.33 -4.37 18.92
CA GLY A 112 -32.43 -3.43 18.68
C GLY A 112 -33.48 -3.92 17.66
N ASP A 113 -34.77 -3.72 17.94
CA ASP A 113 -35.87 -4.18 17.07
C ASP A 113 -35.93 -3.35 15.77
N LEU A 114 -35.30 -3.89 14.72
CA LEU A 114 -35.30 -3.36 13.36
C LEU A 114 -36.11 -4.26 12.40
N THR A 115 -36.93 -5.17 12.91
CA THR A 115 -37.72 -6.17 12.14
C THR A 115 -38.47 -5.53 10.97
N GLY A 116 -39.10 -4.38 11.20
CA GLY A 116 -39.89 -3.66 10.19
C GLY A 116 -39.05 -3.02 9.07
N LEU A 117 -37.80 -2.65 9.35
CA LEU A 117 -36.84 -2.17 8.34
C LEU A 117 -36.20 -3.34 7.60
N ALA A 118 -35.89 -4.43 8.29
CA ALA A 118 -35.32 -5.64 7.70
C ALA A 118 -36.25 -6.26 6.64
N MET A 119 -37.58 -6.18 6.83
CA MET A 119 -38.57 -6.60 5.82
C MET A 119 -38.58 -5.76 4.53
N LEU A 120 -37.87 -4.63 4.50
CA LEU A 120 -37.73 -3.77 3.31
C LEU A 120 -36.39 -3.99 2.58
N LYS A 121 -35.47 -4.75 3.18
CA LYS A 121 -34.17 -5.08 2.56
C LYS A 121 -34.38 -6.14 1.47
N LEU A 122 -33.71 -5.94 0.35
CA LEU A 122 -33.65 -6.85 -0.79
C LEU A 122 -32.44 -7.77 -0.69
N GLU A 123 -31.37 -7.27 -0.06
CA GLU A 123 -30.07 -7.92 0.07
C GLU A 123 -29.70 -8.07 1.54
N ASP A 124 -28.85 -9.06 1.85
CA ASP A 124 -28.30 -9.24 3.19
C ASP A 124 -27.15 -8.25 3.48
N SER A 125 -26.31 -8.54 4.47
CA SER A 125 -25.21 -7.64 4.87
C SER A 125 -23.98 -7.69 3.96
N GLY A 126 -23.81 -8.75 3.16
CA GLY A 126 -22.58 -9.00 2.40
C GLY A 126 -21.36 -9.31 3.28
N LEU A 127 -21.52 -9.52 4.59
CA LEU A 127 -20.41 -9.80 5.51
C LEU A 127 -20.10 -11.29 5.60
N PHE A 128 -18.81 -11.63 5.50
CA PHE A 128 -18.31 -12.99 5.61
C PHE A 128 -17.10 -13.03 6.56
N LEU A 129 -17.09 -13.98 7.49
CA LEU A 129 -15.96 -14.24 8.39
C LEU A 129 -15.58 -15.72 8.32
N ALA A 130 -14.30 -16.01 8.18
CA ALA A 130 -13.75 -17.37 8.27
C ALA A 130 -12.48 -17.39 9.15
N SER A 131 -12.32 -18.45 9.95
CA SER A 131 -11.32 -18.50 11.02
C SER A 131 -10.72 -19.91 11.17
N ARG A 132 -9.40 -19.97 11.39
CA ARG A 132 -8.69 -21.17 11.87
C ARG A 132 -9.03 -21.48 13.34
N TYR A 133 -9.38 -20.46 14.13
CA TYR A 133 -9.71 -20.57 15.55
C TYR A 133 -11.19 -20.85 15.77
N PRO A 134 -11.56 -21.68 16.77
CA PRO A 134 -12.95 -21.96 17.08
C PRO A 134 -13.70 -20.73 17.58
N PHE A 135 -15.00 -20.67 17.30
CA PHE A 135 -15.90 -19.78 18.04
C PHE A 135 -15.98 -20.21 19.49
N ALA A 136 -15.83 -19.26 20.41
CA ALA A 136 -16.14 -19.46 21.82
C ALA A 136 -17.63 -19.83 21.95
N THR A 137 -17.96 -20.76 22.84
CA THR A 137 -19.33 -21.24 23.04
C THR A 137 -19.86 -20.93 24.44
N VAL A 138 -21.16 -20.69 24.56
CA VAL A 138 -21.88 -20.65 25.85
C VAL A 138 -22.81 -21.86 26.01
N PRO A 139 -23.17 -22.28 27.25
CA PRO A 139 -24.11 -23.37 27.46
C PRO A 139 -25.47 -23.09 26.79
N THR A 140 -26.00 -24.07 26.04
CA THR A 140 -27.24 -23.93 25.28
C THR A 140 -28.44 -23.65 26.21
N PRO A 141 -29.15 -22.52 26.06
CA PRO A 141 -30.29 -22.19 26.91
C PRO A 141 -31.43 -23.22 26.80
N PRO A 142 -32.16 -23.49 27.90
CA PRO A 142 -33.37 -24.33 27.86
C PRO A 142 -34.40 -23.90 26.82
N GLU A 143 -34.50 -22.60 26.55
CA GLU A 143 -35.38 -21.98 25.58
C GLU A 143 -34.96 -22.32 24.13
N VAL A 144 -33.66 -22.29 23.83
CA VAL A 144 -33.11 -22.74 22.53
C VAL A 144 -33.31 -24.25 22.35
N VAL A 145 -33.12 -25.04 23.41
CA VAL A 145 -33.43 -26.49 23.40
C VAL A 145 -34.92 -26.74 23.19
N ALA A 146 -35.80 -25.87 23.69
CA ALA A 146 -37.24 -25.98 23.44
C ALA A 146 -37.64 -25.58 22.01
N LEU A 147 -36.91 -24.64 21.39
CA LEU A 147 -37.11 -24.17 20.01
C LEU A 147 -36.62 -25.19 18.97
N LEU A 148 -35.38 -25.68 19.12
CA LEU A 148 -34.67 -26.49 18.12
C LEU A 148 -34.55 -27.98 18.48
N GLY A 149 -34.85 -28.35 19.73
CA GLY A 149 -34.84 -29.72 20.22
C GLY A 149 -33.58 -30.12 21.02
N PRO A 150 -33.56 -31.33 21.60
CA PRO A 150 -32.55 -31.77 22.59
C PRO A 150 -31.15 -32.06 22.02
N LEU A 151 -30.96 -31.91 20.71
CA LEU A 151 -29.68 -32.08 20.02
C LEU A 151 -29.15 -30.76 19.42
N ALA A 152 -29.84 -29.63 19.65
CA ALA A 152 -29.38 -28.33 19.21
C ALA A 152 -28.13 -27.92 20.00
N PHE A 153 -27.08 -27.51 19.28
CA PHE A 153 -25.82 -27.02 19.85
C PHE A 153 -25.28 -27.91 21.00
N PRO A 154 -24.93 -29.18 20.73
CA PRO A 154 -24.58 -30.15 21.78
C PRO A 154 -23.28 -29.79 22.52
N ASN A 155 -22.44 -28.94 21.92
CA ASN A 155 -21.19 -28.43 22.48
C ASN A 155 -21.31 -26.98 22.98
N GLY A 156 -22.54 -26.43 23.07
CA GLY A 156 -22.80 -25.02 23.36
C GLY A 156 -23.08 -24.19 22.10
N VAL A 157 -23.76 -23.06 22.31
CA VAL A 157 -24.12 -22.09 21.26
C VAL A 157 -22.89 -21.23 20.96
N PRO A 158 -22.44 -21.10 19.70
CA PRO A 158 -21.33 -20.22 19.35
C PRO A 158 -21.71 -18.76 19.61
N VAL A 159 -20.75 -17.97 20.09
CA VAL A 159 -20.95 -16.53 20.33
C VAL A 159 -20.74 -15.77 19.03
N VAL A 160 -21.84 -15.65 18.28
CA VAL A 160 -21.99 -14.87 17.04
C VAL A 160 -23.20 -13.96 17.20
N ARG A 161 -23.11 -12.72 16.71
CA ARG A 161 -24.19 -11.71 16.74
C ARG A 161 -24.12 -10.85 15.49
N PHE A 162 -25.25 -10.30 15.09
CA PHE A 162 -25.31 -9.29 14.03
C PHE A 162 -26.18 -8.11 14.48
N GLN A 163 -25.78 -6.88 14.14
CA GLN A 163 -26.61 -5.69 14.26
C GLN A 163 -26.69 -4.98 12.92
N MET A 164 -27.88 -4.96 12.32
CA MET A 164 -28.18 -4.12 11.16
C MET A 164 -28.18 -2.65 11.57
N TYR A 165 -27.79 -1.76 10.65
CA TYR A 165 -27.97 -0.32 10.83
C TYR A 165 -29.42 0.13 10.59
N ALA A 166 -29.87 1.07 11.40
CA ALA A 166 -31.19 1.70 11.25
C ALA A 166 -31.19 2.85 10.24
N ASP A 167 -30.06 3.55 10.14
CA ASP A 167 -29.80 4.67 9.26
C ASP A 167 -28.98 4.21 8.04
N SER A 168 -29.45 4.60 6.85
CA SER A 168 -28.86 4.25 5.55
C SER A 168 -29.57 5.05 4.45
N SER A 169 -28.83 5.55 3.47
CA SER A 169 -29.32 6.34 2.35
C SER A 169 -29.17 5.61 1.01
N ASP A 170 -29.71 6.20 -0.05
CA ASP A 170 -29.55 5.80 -1.46
C ASP A 170 -29.60 4.31 -1.77
N ALA A 171 -28.55 3.69 -2.34
CA ALA A 171 -28.57 2.26 -2.68
C ALA A 171 -28.50 1.37 -1.43
N ASP A 172 -27.72 1.77 -0.44
CA ASP A 172 -27.47 1.02 0.81
C ASP A 172 -28.73 0.78 1.64
N LYS A 173 -29.78 1.59 1.48
CA LYS A 173 -31.08 1.33 2.10
C LYS A 173 -31.71 -0.01 1.69
N PHE A 174 -31.30 -0.61 0.56
CA PHE A 174 -31.79 -1.91 0.11
C PHE A 174 -30.98 -3.11 0.63
N ALA A 175 -29.77 -2.91 1.15
CA ALA A 175 -28.96 -3.95 1.77
C ALA A 175 -29.07 -3.93 3.31
N ALA A 176 -28.95 -5.07 3.96
CA ALA A 176 -28.89 -5.17 5.41
C ALA A 176 -27.49 -4.82 5.95
N LYS A 177 -26.94 -3.65 5.56
CA LYS A 177 -25.66 -3.11 6.09
C LYS A 177 -25.67 -3.11 7.63
N GLY A 178 -24.53 -3.37 8.25
CA GLY A 178 -24.44 -3.59 9.69
C GLY A 178 -23.06 -4.04 10.17
N VAL A 179 -23.02 -4.52 11.42
CA VAL A 179 -21.82 -5.09 12.06
C VAL A 179 -22.07 -6.53 12.51
N LEU A 180 -21.18 -7.43 12.09
CA LEU A 180 -21.11 -8.83 12.51
C LEU A 180 -20.04 -8.98 13.59
N TYR A 181 -20.39 -9.63 14.69
CA TYR A 181 -19.49 -9.99 15.78
C TYR A 181 -19.32 -11.51 15.87
N ALA A 182 -18.07 -11.96 16.00
CA ALA A 182 -17.72 -13.31 16.44
C ALA A 182 -16.70 -13.27 17.58
N ARG A 183 -16.92 -14.08 18.61
CA ARG A 183 -15.94 -14.29 19.69
C ARG A 183 -15.12 -15.55 19.41
N LEU A 184 -13.82 -15.40 19.17
CA LEU A 184 -12.90 -16.51 18.92
C LEU A 184 -12.24 -16.98 20.21
N ASP A 185 -11.91 -18.28 20.29
CA ASP A 185 -11.11 -18.90 21.37
C ASP A 185 -9.82 -19.52 20.79
N PRO A 186 -8.80 -18.72 20.40
CA PRO A 186 -7.52 -19.24 19.94
C PRO A 186 -6.83 -20.06 21.06
N PRO A 187 -6.45 -21.34 20.81
CA PRO A 187 -5.97 -22.25 21.84
C PRO A 187 -4.80 -21.71 22.69
N GLY A 188 -5.13 -21.27 23.91
CA GLY A 188 -4.15 -20.80 24.89
C GLY A 188 -3.62 -19.38 24.69
N ALA A 189 -4.22 -18.58 23.80
CA ALA A 189 -3.90 -17.15 23.65
C ALA A 189 -4.94 -16.22 24.31
N GLY A 190 -6.03 -16.77 24.84
CA GLY A 190 -7.17 -16.03 25.39
C GLY A 190 -8.14 -15.56 24.30
N VAL A 191 -9.32 -15.11 24.71
CA VAL A 191 -10.41 -14.70 23.82
C VAL A 191 -10.00 -13.56 22.87
N ARG A 192 -10.59 -13.53 21.68
CA ARG A 192 -10.51 -12.41 20.72
C ARG A 192 -11.92 -12.03 20.28
N HIS A 193 -12.28 -10.76 20.37
CA HIS A 193 -13.53 -10.24 19.81
C HIS A 193 -13.25 -9.68 18.42
N VAL A 194 -13.89 -10.24 17.39
CA VAL A 194 -13.75 -9.76 16.01
C VAL A 194 -15.09 -9.18 15.56
N PHE A 195 -15.07 -7.90 15.20
CA PHE A 195 -16.19 -7.16 14.63
C PHE A 195 -15.83 -6.79 13.18
N ILE A 196 -16.65 -7.23 12.22
CA ILE A 196 -16.54 -6.83 10.81
C ILE A 196 -17.75 -5.96 10.45
N SER A 197 -17.54 -4.87 9.73
CA SER A 197 -18.58 -3.94 9.27
C SER A 197 -18.44 -3.60 7.80
N HIS A 198 -19.56 -3.23 7.17
CA HIS A 198 -19.61 -2.40 5.97
C HIS A 198 -20.62 -1.28 6.27
N SER A 199 -20.15 -0.04 6.34
CA SER A 199 -20.97 1.16 6.60
C SER A 199 -21.55 1.79 5.32
N GLN A 200 -22.24 2.92 5.47
CA GLN A 200 -22.82 3.72 4.41
C GLN A 200 -21.76 4.29 3.44
N ALA A 201 -21.87 3.94 2.17
CA ALA A 201 -21.04 4.49 1.10
C ALA A 201 -21.36 5.96 0.75
N ASP A 202 -20.38 6.65 0.17
CA ASP A 202 -20.55 7.87 -0.63
C ASP A 202 -20.60 7.47 -2.12
N SER A 203 -21.31 8.25 -2.95
CA SER A 203 -21.53 7.97 -4.38
C SER A 203 -20.96 9.08 -5.27
N GLU A 204 -21.21 10.35 -4.95
CA GLU A 204 -20.86 11.50 -5.79
C GLU A 204 -19.72 12.34 -5.21
N ALA A 205 -19.59 12.39 -3.88
CA ALA A 205 -18.56 13.16 -3.20
C ALA A 205 -18.22 12.63 -1.79
N ILE A 206 -16.95 12.82 -1.39
CA ILE A 206 -16.51 12.60 0.01
C ILE A 206 -17.44 13.31 0.99
N GLU A 207 -17.78 12.60 2.07
CA GLU A 207 -18.55 13.08 3.23
C GLU A 207 -20.02 13.44 2.92
N GLU A 208 -20.56 13.06 1.75
CA GLU A 208 -21.97 13.31 1.43
C GLU A 208 -22.93 12.59 2.40
N ASN A 209 -22.56 11.38 2.86
CA ASN A 209 -23.35 10.57 3.78
C ASN A 209 -22.76 10.47 5.20
N ALA A 210 -21.91 11.43 5.59
CA ALA A 210 -21.24 11.44 6.90
C ALA A 210 -22.22 11.43 8.10
N ASP A 211 -23.39 12.07 7.97
CA ASP A 211 -24.45 12.06 8.99
C ASP A 211 -24.97 10.64 9.29
N ASP A 212 -25.08 9.78 8.27
CA ASP A 212 -25.52 8.39 8.45
C ASP A 212 -24.38 7.52 8.98
N ARG A 213 -23.17 7.65 8.44
CA ARG A 213 -21.98 6.97 8.98
C ARG A 213 -21.72 7.31 10.45
N GLN A 214 -21.92 8.55 10.88
CA GLN A 214 -21.80 8.91 12.30
C GLN A 214 -22.73 8.07 13.18
N LYS A 215 -24.02 7.99 12.86
CA LYS A 215 -24.99 7.21 13.64
C LYS A 215 -24.69 5.71 13.60
N GLN A 216 -24.21 5.22 12.46
CA GLN A 216 -23.78 3.83 12.32
C GLN A 216 -22.60 3.52 13.25
N ILE A 217 -21.56 4.36 13.26
CA ILE A 217 -20.40 4.18 14.13
C ILE A 217 -20.77 4.36 15.62
N GLU A 218 -21.67 5.29 15.97
CA GLU A 218 -22.25 5.39 17.31
C GLU A 218 -22.99 4.10 17.72
N ALA A 219 -23.74 3.49 16.79
CA ALA A 219 -24.40 2.21 17.02
C ALA A 219 -23.40 1.05 17.16
N VAL A 220 -22.31 1.03 16.39
CA VAL A 220 -21.22 0.03 16.56
C VAL A 220 -20.57 0.17 17.94
N ALA A 221 -20.27 1.38 18.40
CA ALA A 221 -19.66 1.60 19.72
C ALA A 221 -20.53 0.99 20.85
N GLY A 222 -21.84 1.29 20.84
CA GLY A 222 -22.79 0.67 21.77
C GLY A 222 -22.93 -0.85 21.62
N PHE A 223 -22.81 -1.38 20.40
CA PHE A 223 -22.86 -2.82 20.14
C PHE A 223 -21.63 -3.56 20.65
N ILE A 224 -20.44 -2.96 20.53
CA ILE A 224 -19.18 -3.49 21.06
C ILE A 224 -19.27 -3.60 22.59
N GLU A 225 -19.67 -2.53 23.28
CA GLU A 225 -19.89 -2.54 24.74
C GLU A 225 -20.89 -3.63 25.17
N HIS A 226 -22.01 -3.76 24.45
CA HIS A 226 -23.01 -4.80 24.71
C HIS A 226 -22.49 -6.24 24.48
N CYS A 227 -21.67 -6.45 23.46
CA CYS A 227 -21.16 -7.77 23.08
C CYS A 227 -19.97 -8.26 23.93
N ILE A 228 -19.25 -7.34 24.57
CA ILE A 228 -18.13 -7.62 25.48
C ILE A 228 -18.63 -7.66 26.95
N GLU A 229 -19.75 -7.02 27.26
CA GLU A 229 -20.26 -6.80 28.63
C GLU A 229 -19.34 -5.90 29.48
N GLU A 230 -18.52 -5.08 28.84
CA GLU A 230 -17.58 -4.12 29.45
C GLU A 230 -17.77 -2.71 28.89
N THR A 231 -17.46 -1.69 29.69
CA THR A 231 -17.29 -0.31 29.22
C THR A 231 -15.81 -0.02 28.95
N PRO A 232 -15.46 0.83 27.96
CA PRO A 232 -14.07 1.18 27.68
C PRO A 232 -13.31 1.75 28.90
N PRO A 233 -11.98 1.53 29.01
CA PRO A 233 -11.15 0.72 28.12
C PRO A 233 -11.31 -0.80 28.37
N PHE A 234 -11.50 -1.58 27.31
CA PHE A 234 -11.73 -3.03 27.38
C PHE A 234 -10.53 -3.80 27.93
N ALA A 235 -10.77 -4.84 28.73
CA ALA A 235 -9.73 -5.72 29.25
C ALA A 235 -9.37 -6.84 28.26
N GLU A 236 -10.34 -7.30 27.46
CA GLU A 236 -10.13 -8.30 26.40
C GLU A 236 -9.72 -7.65 25.06
N GLU A 237 -9.19 -8.47 24.15
CA GLU A 237 -8.64 -8.02 22.87
C GLU A 237 -9.77 -7.86 21.83
N VAL A 238 -9.96 -6.63 21.35
CA VAL A 238 -11.02 -6.25 20.41
C VAL A 238 -10.43 -5.84 19.08
N PHE A 239 -10.96 -6.37 17.99
CA PHE A 239 -10.61 -6.02 16.61
C PHE A 239 -11.88 -5.55 15.90
N PHE A 240 -11.87 -4.35 15.35
CA PHE A 240 -12.94 -3.80 14.52
C PHE A 240 -12.35 -3.42 13.17
N LEU A 241 -12.92 -3.94 12.08
CA LEU A 241 -12.29 -3.93 10.77
C LEU A 241 -13.33 -4.06 9.65
N GLY A 242 -12.85 -3.84 8.42
CA GLY A 242 -13.68 -3.82 7.22
C GLY A 242 -13.68 -2.44 6.56
N ASP A 243 -14.46 -2.35 5.50
CA ASP A 243 -14.77 -1.11 4.81
C ASP A 243 -15.67 -0.21 5.69
N LEU A 244 -15.14 0.95 6.08
CA LEU A 244 -15.85 1.94 6.86
C LEU A 244 -16.29 3.15 6.04
N ASN A 245 -16.00 3.23 4.73
CA ASN A 245 -16.38 4.35 3.85
C ASN A 245 -16.06 5.76 4.40
N VAL A 246 -15.11 5.87 5.34
CA VAL A 246 -14.60 7.14 5.88
C VAL A 246 -13.18 7.34 5.36
N VAL A 247 -12.87 8.50 4.79
CA VAL A 247 -11.52 8.79 4.25
C VAL A 247 -10.48 8.89 5.37
N GLY A 248 -9.46 8.04 5.31
CA GLY A 248 -8.43 7.95 6.34
C GLY A 248 -7.51 9.16 6.47
N HIS A 249 -7.17 9.49 7.73
CA HIS A 249 -6.21 10.54 8.05
C HIS A 249 -4.87 10.34 7.33
N GLY A 250 -4.41 11.36 6.61
CA GLY A 250 -3.13 11.36 5.88
C GLY A 250 -3.27 11.30 4.35
N ALA A 251 -4.38 10.77 3.82
CA ALA A 251 -4.78 11.06 2.45
C ALA A 251 -5.05 12.57 2.36
N LYS A 252 -4.31 13.29 1.50
CA LYS A 252 -4.41 14.75 1.41
C LYS A 252 -5.77 15.17 0.88
N ASP A 253 -6.66 15.57 1.76
CA ASP A 253 -7.80 16.40 1.39
C ASP A 253 -7.30 17.83 1.05
N PRO A 254 -7.42 18.32 -0.21
CA PRO A 254 -7.12 19.71 -0.53
C PRO A 254 -8.09 20.70 0.13
N LYS A 255 -9.20 20.23 0.73
CA LYS A 255 -10.16 21.00 1.54
C LYS A 255 -9.96 20.85 3.05
N ALA A 256 -8.86 20.27 3.55
CA ALA A 256 -8.68 19.87 4.96
C ALA A 256 -8.91 20.98 6.03
N HIS A 257 -9.02 22.24 5.61
CA HIS A 257 -9.72 23.28 6.34
C HIS A 257 -10.70 24.04 5.41
N PRO A 258 -12.00 23.74 5.44
CA PRO A 258 -13.00 24.71 5.01
C PRO A 258 -12.86 25.95 5.91
N PRO A 259 -12.98 27.19 5.39
CA PRO A 259 -12.84 28.40 6.19
C PRO A 259 -13.89 28.54 7.31
N ASP A 260 -14.92 27.67 7.32
CA ASP A 260 -16.08 27.72 8.21
C ASP A 260 -15.99 26.80 9.45
N GLY A 261 -14.97 25.93 9.55
CA GLY A 261 -14.49 25.41 10.84
C GLY A 261 -15.04 24.08 11.37
N ASP A 262 -15.73 23.29 10.55
CA ASP A 262 -16.04 21.89 10.88
C ASP A 262 -14.79 20.99 10.74
N LEU A 263 -14.71 19.93 11.55
CA LEU A 263 -13.62 18.94 11.49
C LEU A 263 -13.94 17.87 10.44
N PRO A 264 -12.95 17.31 9.71
CA PRO A 264 -13.15 16.18 8.80
C PRO A 264 -13.76 14.97 9.52
N GLU A 265 -14.57 14.16 8.83
CA GLU A 265 -15.34 13.05 9.38
C GLU A 265 -14.49 12.09 10.21
N TRP A 266 -13.35 11.65 9.68
CA TRP A 266 -12.41 10.78 10.42
C TRP A 266 -12.03 11.36 11.79
N THR A 267 -11.87 12.69 11.87
CA THR A 267 -11.49 13.39 13.10
C THR A 267 -12.63 13.44 14.12
N ASN A 268 -13.88 13.53 13.63
CA ASN A 268 -15.10 13.46 14.46
C ASN A 268 -15.41 12.04 14.97
N LEU A 269 -15.03 11.00 14.23
CA LEU A 269 -15.35 9.60 14.58
C LEU A 269 -14.23 8.90 15.36
N PHE A 270 -12.97 9.15 14.99
CA PHE A 270 -11.79 8.41 15.46
C PHE A 270 -10.67 9.29 16.04
N GLY A 271 -10.67 10.60 15.78
CA GLY A 271 -9.50 11.46 15.99
C GLY A 271 -9.51 12.38 17.21
N THR A 272 -10.63 12.50 17.94
CA THR A 272 -10.78 13.47 19.04
C THR A 272 -11.38 12.86 20.32
N PRO A 273 -11.00 13.34 21.53
CA PRO A 273 -11.62 12.87 22.77
C PRO A 273 -13.14 13.04 22.78
N ASN A 274 -13.87 12.07 23.33
CA ASN A 274 -15.33 11.93 23.25
C ASN A 274 -15.92 11.65 21.85
N ALA A 275 -15.10 11.48 20.80
CA ALA A 275 -15.57 10.89 19.55
C ALA A 275 -16.05 9.45 19.79
N PRO A 276 -17.05 8.94 19.02
CA PRO A 276 -17.67 7.63 19.26
C PRO A 276 -16.71 6.47 19.48
N MET A 277 -15.57 6.45 18.77
CA MET A 277 -14.58 5.37 18.85
C MET A 277 -13.27 5.72 19.55
N PHE A 278 -12.90 7.01 19.67
CA PHE A 278 -11.54 7.43 20.09
C PHE A 278 -11.09 6.87 21.45
N ASP A 279 -11.98 6.88 22.44
CA ASP A 279 -11.68 6.39 23.80
C ASP A 279 -11.78 4.85 23.90
N GLN A 280 -12.30 4.18 22.87
CA GLN A 280 -12.55 2.73 22.84
C GLN A 280 -11.48 1.98 22.03
N LEU A 281 -11.26 2.43 20.80
CA LEU A 281 -10.51 1.78 19.74
C LEU A 281 -9.53 2.77 19.10
N VAL A 282 -8.50 2.22 18.46
CA VAL A 282 -7.43 3.01 17.84
C VAL A 282 -7.19 2.52 16.42
N ASP A 283 -7.26 3.41 15.43
CA ASP A 283 -6.76 3.19 14.06
C ASP A 283 -5.27 2.81 14.10
N ARG A 284 -4.98 1.54 13.77
CA ARG A 284 -3.61 1.00 13.83
C ARG A 284 -2.77 1.37 12.63
N TRP A 285 -3.38 1.81 11.51
CA TRP A 285 -2.63 2.41 10.42
C TRP A 285 -2.05 3.74 10.87
N GLY A 286 -2.94 4.68 11.24
CA GLY A 286 -2.58 6.03 11.63
C GLY A 286 -1.67 6.11 12.86
N ARG A 287 -1.73 5.13 13.78
CA ARG A 287 -0.84 5.08 14.95
C ARG A 287 0.45 4.28 14.74
N ASP A 288 0.36 3.05 14.21
CA ASP A 288 1.49 2.11 14.26
C ASP A 288 2.32 2.09 12.97
N GLN A 289 1.73 2.43 11.82
CA GLN A 289 2.42 2.49 10.50
C GLN A 289 2.84 3.92 10.10
N CYS A 290 2.34 4.96 10.78
CA CYS A 290 2.64 6.36 10.44
C CYS A 290 3.54 7.05 11.49
N PRO A 291 4.84 6.70 11.61
CA PRO A 291 5.76 7.19 12.64
C PRO A 291 6.03 8.71 12.66
N GLY A 292 5.44 9.50 11.74
CA GLY A 292 5.48 10.97 11.77
C GLY A 292 6.90 11.55 11.85
N GLY A 293 7.81 11.04 11.01
CA GLY A 293 9.21 11.44 11.00
C GLY A 293 9.44 12.93 10.72
N ALA A 294 10.69 13.39 10.78
CA ALA A 294 11.05 14.81 10.62
C ALA A 294 10.60 15.44 9.27
N THR A 295 10.23 14.62 8.28
CA THR A 295 9.66 15.04 6.99
C THR A 295 8.16 15.38 7.05
N GLY A 296 7.44 14.97 8.11
CA GLY A 296 5.99 15.12 8.23
C GLY A 296 5.17 14.29 7.22
N ARG A 297 5.82 13.39 6.47
CA ARG A 297 5.14 12.46 5.55
C ARG A 297 4.73 11.19 6.29
N THR A 298 3.61 10.61 5.86
CA THR A 298 2.98 9.42 6.41
C THR A 298 2.47 8.57 5.24
N ASP A 299 2.55 7.25 5.37
CA ASP A 299 1.93 6.34 4.40
C ASP A 299 0.40 6.56 4.36
N PRO A 300 -0.18 6.99 3.23
CA PRO A 300 -1.61 7.27 3.14
C PRO A 300 -2.47 5.99 3.20
N GLY A 301 -1.92 4.82 2.89
CA GLY A 301 -2.62 3.54 2.92
C GLY A 301 -3.86 3.46 2.02
N PHE A 302 -3.77 3.92 0.78
CA PHE A 302 -4.89 3.89 -0.17
C PHE A 302 -5.38 2.45 -0.39
N THR A 303 -6.59 2.15 0.06
CA THR A 303 -7.20 0.82 -0.05
C THR A 303 -8.30 0.73 -1.11
N ALA A 304 -8.76 1.84 -1.68
CA ALA A 304 -9.81 1.84 -2.70
C ALA A 304 -9.49 2.80 -3.86
N ASP A 305 -9.77 2.37 -5.09
CA ASP A 305 -9.98 3.24 -6.25
C ASP A 305 -11.47 3.62 -6.31
N VAL A 306 -11.79 4.93 -6.33
CA VAL A 306 -13.16 5.45 -6.42
C VAL A 306 -13.29 6.49 -7.55
N VAL A 307 -14.53 6.85 -7.83
CA VAL A 307 -14.95 7.52 -9.08
C VAL A 307 -14.88 9.04 -8.97
N TYR A 308 -15.30 9.56 -7.81
CA TYR A 308 -15.23 10.97 -7.46
C TYR A 308 -13.85 11.36 -6.92
N PRO A 309 -13.36 12.59 -7.19
CA PRO A 309 -12.08 13.05 -6.67
C PRO A 309 -12.04 13.15 -5.12
N PRO A 310 -10.94 12.73 -4.47
CA PRO A 310 -9.76 12.07 -5.02
C PRO A 310 -10.06 10.60 -5.30
N ALA A 311 -9.66 10.14 -6.49
CA ALA A 311 -9.94 8.79 -6.98
C ALA A 311 -9.21 7.65 -6.22
N ARG A 312 -8.37 7.97 -5.22
CA ARG A 312 -7.72 6.99 -4.33
C ARG A 312 -7.91 7.39 -2.88
N GLN A 313 -8.47 6.47 -2.09
CA GLN A 313 -8.89 6.71 -0.71
C GLN A 313 -8.48 5.54 0.20
N ARG A 314 -8.34 5.81 1.51
CA ARG A 314 -8.21 4.77 2.54
C ARG A 314 -9.57 4.61 3.21
N LEU A 315 -10.29 3.54 2.87
CA LEU A 315 -11.65 3.25 3.33
C LEU A 315 -11.71 1.98 4.20
N ASP A 316 -10.74 1.07 4.05
CA ASP A 316 -10.63 -0.15 4.83
C ASP A 316 -9.76 0.08 6.08
N TYR A 317 -10.21 -0.44 7.22
CA TYR A 317 -9.56 -0.21 8.51
C TYR A 317 -9.24 -1.50 9.26
N LEU A 318 -8.25 -1.39 10.15
CA LEU A 318 -8.15 -2.24 11.33
C LEU A 318 -7.93 -1.34 12.56
N LEU A 319 -8.92 -1.36 13.45
CA LEU A 319 -8.90 -0.73 14.76
C LEU A 319 -8.81 -1.81 15.84
N THR A 320 -8.08 -1.54 16.92
CA THR A 320 -8.11 -2.44 18.10
C THR A 320 -8.18 -1.66 19.41
N SER A 321 -8.61 -2.33 20.49
CA SER A 321 -8.83 -1.72 21.80
C SER A 321 -7.65 -0.86 22.26
N ALA A 322 -7.94 0.35 22.78
CA ALA A 322 -6.91 1.31 23.19
C ALA A 322 -5.93 0.75 24.24
N SER A 323 -6.42 -0.17 25.07
CA SER A 323 -5.74 -0.94 26.11
C SER A 323 -5.13 -2.28 25.66
N SER A 324 -5.24 -2.64 24.37
CA SER A 324 -4.75 -3.90 23.79
C SER A 324 -3.32 -4.23 24.23
N GLN A 325 -3.12 -5.47 24.69
CA GLN A 325 -1.82 -6.04 25.04
C GLN A 325 -1.09 -6.61 23.82
N LEU A 326 -1.68 -6.45 22.62
CA LEU A 326 -1.13 -6.86 21.34
C LEU A 326 -0.72 -5.62 20.51
N ALA A 327 0.42 -5.74 19.85
CA ALA A 327 0.87 -4.81 18.83
C ALA A 327 0.39 -5.30 17.45
N VAL A 328 -0.09 -4.37 16.62
CA VAL A 328 -0.14 -4.57 15.17
C VAL A 328 1.26 -4.30 14.66
N GLN A 329 2.04 -5.37 14.51
CA GLN A 329 3.47 -5.33 14.22
C GLN A 329 3.77 -4.80 12.82
N HIS A 330 2.86 -5.06 11.88
CA HIS A 330 2.88 -4.57 10.51
C HIS A 330 1.44 -4.60 9.98
N LEU A 331 1.01 -3.55 9.29
CA LEU A 331 -0.29 -3.46 8.63
C LEU A 331 -0.02 -2.94 7.23
N ARG A 332 -0.44 -3.69 6.20
CA ARG A 332 -0.07 -3.43 4.80
C ARG A 332 -1.19 -3.77 3.84
N ILE A 333 -1.13 -3.16 2.66
CA ILE A 333 -1.82 -3.68 1.49
C ILE A 333 -1.12 -4.99 1.06
N HIS A 334 -1.84 -6.10 1.04
CA HIS A 334 -1.29 -7.41 0.67
C HIS A 334 -1.28 -7.59 -0.84
N ARG A 335 -0.32 -6.92 -1.50
CA ARG A 335 -0.21 -6.80 -2.96
C ARG A 335 -0.21 -8.15 -3.69
N GLU A 336 0.33 -9.22 -3.10
CA GLU A 336 0.28 -10.58 -3.69
C GLU A 336 -1.14 -11.19 -3.71
N LEU A 337 -2.04 -10.77 -2.82
CA LEU A 337 -3.44 -11.23 -2.84
C LEU A 337 -4.28 -10.38 -3.81
N ALA A 338 -3.92 -9.10 -3.96
CA ALA A 338 -4.49 -8.19 -4.96
C ALA A 338 -4.05 -8.56 -6.39
N ASP A 339 -2.82 -9.04 -6.58
CA ASP A 339 -2.22 -9.46 -7.85
C ASP A 339 -1.53 -10.83 -7.75
N PRO A 340 -2.30 -11.94 -7.60
CA PRO A 340 -1.74 -13.27 -7.35
C PRO A 340 -1.05 -13.91 -8.58
N LYS A 341 -0.98 -13.21 -9.72
CA LYS A 341 -0.44 -13.76 -10.98
C LYS A 341 0.38 -12.79 -11.84
N GLY A 342 0.45 -11.50 -11.50
CA GLY A 342 1.08 -10.46 -12.34
C GLY A 342 0.34 -10.17 -13.66
N VAL A 343 -0.86 -10.74 -13.80
CA VAL A 343 -1.76 -10.79 -14.96
C VAL A 343 -3.17 -10.93 -14.40
N LEU A 344 -4.00 -9.89 -14.53
CA LEU A 344 -5.21 -9.71 -13.74
C LEU A 344 -6.48 -9.73 -14.58
N PRO A 345 -7.37 -10.73 -14.42
CA PRO A 345 -8.79 -10.38 -14.34
C PRO A 345 -8.98 -9.50 -13.09
N PHE A 346 -9.70 -8.40 -13.23
CA PHE A 346 -10.08 -7.53 -12.12
C PHE A 346 -10.66 -8.34 -10.95
N LEU A 347 -10.18 -8.10 -9.72
CA LEU A 347 -10.60 -8.82 -8.51
C LEU A 347 -11.52 -8.00 -7.63
N SER A 348 -11.17 -6.74 -7.38
CA SER A 348 -11.95 -5.74 -6.65
C SER A 348 -11.41 -4.35 -6.99
N ASP A 349 -12.23 -3.32 -6.76
CA ASP A 349 -11.87 -1.90 -6.70
C ASP A 349 -11.13 -1.56 -5.38
N HIS A 350 -11.36 -2.35 -4.34
CA HIS A 350 -10.60 -2.31 -3.10
C HIS A 350 -9.32 -3.16 -3.13
N GLN A 351 -8.48 -2.97 -2.12
CA GLN A 351 -7.20 -3.64 -1.89
C GLN A 351 -7.21 -4.38 -0.54
N PRO A 352 -6.69 -5.62 -0.46
CA PRO A 352 -6.69 -6.42 0.76
C PRO A 352 -5.73 -5.86 1.81
N LEU A 353 -6.21 -5.71 3.04
CA LEU A 353 -5.46 -5.19 4.18
C LEU A 353 -5.08 -6.35 5.13
N LEU A 354 -3.78 -6.67 5.22
CA LEU A 354 -3.26 -7.73 6.10
C LEU A 354 -2.54 -7.15 7.32
N ALA A 355 -2.85 -7.67 8.50
CA ALA A 355 -2.26 -7.28 9.78
C ALA A 355 -1.49 -8.43 10.43
N ASP A 356 -0.19 -8.22 10.69
CA ASP A 356 0.61 -9.07 11.57
C ASP A 356 0.43 -8.61 13.02
N ILE A 357 -0.10 -9.48 13.89
CA ILE A 357 -0.45 -9.15 15.28
C ILE A 357 0.30 -10.07 16.24
N ASN A 358 0.85 -9.53 17.32
CA ASN A 358 1.55 -10.32 18.35
C ASN A 358 1.62 -9.56 19.69
N VAL A 359 2.22 -10.14 20.73
CA VAL A 359 2.51 -9.42 21.99
C VAL A 359 3.35 -8.16 21.76
N VAL A 360 3.03 -7.09 22.50
CA VAL A 360 3.83 -5.86 22.50
C VAL A 360 5.29 -6.17 22.90
N THR A 361 6.22 -5.73 22.06
CA THR A 361 7.67 -5.89 22.22
C THR A 361 8.38 -4.57 21.93
N PRO A 362 9.55 -4.29 22.54
CA PRO A 362 10.36 -3.13 22.16
C PRO A 362 10.68 -3.18 20.67
N HIS A 363 10.43 -2.08 19.95
CA HIS A 363 10.71 -1.97 18.51
C HIS A 363 9.90 -2.96 17.64
N GLY A 364 8.76 -3.43 18.14
CA GLY A 364 7.89 -4.39 17.45
C GLY A 364 6.95 -3.78 16.40
N THR A 365 6.96 -2.46 16.19
CA THR A 365 6.17 -1.73 15.16
C THR A 365 7.01 -0.63 14.50
N PRO A 366 6.66 -0.12 13.29
CA PRO A 366 7.33 1.03 12.69
C PRO A 366 7.34 2.27 13.60
N ALA A 367 6.22 2.58 14.26
CA ALA A 367 6.09 3.65 15.24
C ALA A 367 7.04 3.53 16.45
N THR A 368 7.48 2.31 16.80
CA THR A 368 8.36 2.05 17.95
C THR A 368 9.79 1.65 17.56
N ALA A 369 10.11 1.65 16.26
CA ALA A 369 11.35 1.14 15.69
C ALA A 369 12.63 1.68 16.38
N LEU A 370 13.67 0.84 16.45
CA LEU A 370 14.97 1.21 17.00
C LEU A 370 15.64 2.23 16.08
N VAL A 371 15.71 3.49 16.53
CA VAL A 371 16.40 4.55 15.80
C VAL A 371 17.90 4.27 15.82
N THR A 372 18.47 3.99 14.64
CA THR A 372 19.89 3.68 14.49
C THR A 372 20.75 4.93 14.63
N PRO A 373 21.94 4.86 15.23
CA PRO A 373 22.85 6.00 15.30
C PRO A 373 23.37 6.41 13.91
N ASP A 374 23.73 7.69 13.73
CA ASP A 374 24.42 8.18 12.52
C ASP A 374 25.88 7.70 12.51
N VAL A 375 26.09 6.48 12.02
CA VAL A 375 27.39 5.82 11.84
C VAL A 375 27.53 5.26 10.42
N VAL A 376 28.76 4.96 10.02
CA VAL A 376 29.07 4.33 8.73
C VAL A 376 28.75 2.83 8.77
N ASP A 377 29.28 2.14 9.78
CA ASP A 377 29.01 0.74 10.05
C ASP A 377 28.08 0.64 11.27
N PHE A 378 26.95 -0.04 11.13
CA PHE A 378 26.02 -0.35 12.20
C PHE A 378 25.82 -1.86 12.31
N ASP A 379 25.84 -2.36 13.54
CA ASP A 379 25.60 -3.75 13.92
C ASP A 379 24.69 -3.83 15.14
N ASP A 380 23.75 -4.79 15.16
CA ASP A 380 22.88 -5.10 16.30
C ASP A 380 22.57 -6.61 16.34
N ASP A 381 22.81 -7.22 17.50
CA ASP A 381 22.51 -8.63 17.79
C ASP A 381 21.19 -8.74 18.56
N ASP A 382 20.24 -9.56 18.08
CA ASP A 382 18.99 -9.85 18.80
C ASP A 382 18.44 -11.26 18.48
N SER A 383 17.19 -11.53 18.89
CA SER A 383 16.52 -12.81 18.75
C SER A 383 15.02 -12.65 18.54
N LEU A 384 14.45 -13.50 17.67
CA LEU A 384 13.01 -13.54 17.38
C LEU A 384 12.42 -14.87 17.85
N PHE A 385 11.15 -14.82 18.25
CA PHE A 385 10.39 -15.97 18.76
C PHE A 385 8.94 -15.84 18.34
N ASP A 386 8.27 -16.94 17.99
CA ASP A 386 6.82 -17.03 17.87
C ASP A 386 6.21 -15.86 17.04
N GLY A 387 6.82 -15.56 15.89
CA GLY A 387 6.29 -14.62 14.90
C GLY A 387 6.46 -13.15 15.26
N ARG A 388 7.33 -12.85 16.23
CA ARG A 388 7.75 -11.46 16.52
C ARG A 388 8.63 -10.93 15.39
N VAL A 389 8.51 -9.63 15.12
CA VAL A 389 9.41 -8.87 14.27
C VAL A 389 10.16 -7.81 15.09
N LYS A 390 11.30 -7.32 14.57
CA LYS A 390 11.98 -6.13 15.09
C LYS A 390 12.20 -5.13 13.97
N TRP A 391 11.85 -3.88 14.23
CA TRP A 391 11.98 -2.75 13.31
C TRP A 391 13.16 -1.86 13.70
N TYR A 392 13.93 -1.45 12.70
CA TYR A 392 15.01 -0.47 12.79
C TYR A 392 14.65 0.74 11.94
N ARG A 393 14.98 1.96 12.38
CA ARG A 393 14.76 3.20 11.61
C ARG A 393 16.07 3.93 11.37
N PHE A 394 16.35 4.21 10.11
CA PHE A 394 17.51 4.95 9.65
C PHE A 394 17.10 6.34 9.17
N ASP A 395 17.62 7.38 9.83
CA ASP A 395 17.24 8.79 9.59
C ASP A 395 18.18 9.53 8.61
N VAL A 396 19.10 8.82 7.93
CA VAL A 396 20.04 9.41 6.95
C VAL A 396 19.89 8.72 5.59
N PRO A 397 19.70 9.46 4.48
CA PRO A 397 19.57 8.87 3.15
C PRO A 397 20.95 8.48 2.59
N GLY A 398 21.01 7.49 1.71
CA GLY A 398 22.29 7.05 1.16
C GLY A 398 22.25 5.80 0.30
N THR A 399 23.44 5.39 -0.13
CA THR A 399 23.69 4.04 -0.63
C THR A 399 24.12 3.18 0.57
N TYR A 400 23.50 2.03 0.72
CA TYR A 400 23.71 1.11 1.84
C TYR A 400 23.92 -0.31 1.32
N ASP A 401 24.94 -1.01 1.80
CA ASP A 401 24.99 -2.47 1.74
C ASP A 401 24.40 -3.02 3.06
N VAL A 402 23.52 -4.03 3.01
CA VAL A 402 22.82 -4.58 4.20
C VAL A 402 22.93 -6.11 4.26
N ASP A 403 23.44 -6.64 5.37
CA ASP A 403 23.62 -8.07 5.65
C ASP A 403 22.80 -8.52 6.86
N LEU A 404 22.29 -9.75 6.82
CA LEU A 404 21.58 -10.38 7.93
C LEU A 404 22.14 -11.79 8.14
N GLN A 405 22.76 -12.00 9.29
CA GLN A 405 23.30 -13.31 9.68
C GLN A 405 22.39 -13.89 10.76
N HIS A 406 22.03 -15.17 10.67
CA HIS A 406 21.14 -15.82 11.64
C HIS A 406 21.63 -17.22 12.02
N ASP A 407 21.22 -17.68 13.21
CA ASP A 407 21.34 -19.05 13.71
C ASP A 407 19.98 -19.47 14.30
N GLY A 408 19.60 -20.73 14.09
CA GLY A 408 18.24 -21.23 14.31
C GLY A 408 17.41 -21.30 13.03
N ALA A 409 16.16 -20.83 13.08
CA ALA A 409 15.25 -20.84 11.95
C ALA A 409 15.62 -19.83 10.85
N ASP A 410 15.00 -19.98 9.68
CA ASP A 410 15.16 -19.07 8.54
C ASP A 410 14.56 -17.69 8.85
N THR A 411 15.38 -16.65 8.69
CA THR A 411 15.07 -15.27 9.06
C THR A 411 15.37 -14.37 7.86
N ALA A 412 14.44 -13.46 7.56
CA ALA A 412 14.54 -12.53 6.45
C ALA A 412 14.50 -11.08 6.95
N TYR A 413 14.87 -10.15 6.07
CA TYR A 413 14.61 -8.73 6.26
C TYR A 413 13.94 -8.12 5.03
N GLU A 414 13.15 -7.08 5.30
CA GLU A 414 12.50 -6.22 4.30
C GLU A 414 12.86 -4.77 4.61
N ILE A 415 13.04 -3.94 3.58
CA ILE A 415 13.31 -2.50 3.74
C ILE A 415 12.13 -1.70 3.23
N TYR A 416 11.57 -0.80 4.02
CA TYR A 416 10.43 0.06 3.69
C TYR A 416 10.81 1.54 3.74
N LEU A 417 10.10 2.38 3.02
CA LEU A 417 10.24 3.84 3.15
C LEU A 417 9.23 4.37 4.16
N GLY A 418 9.51 5.52 4.79
CA GLY A 418 8.62 6.11 5.79
C GLY A 418 7.25 6.56 5.29
N ASP A 419 7.00 6.47 3.98
CA ASP A 419 5.75 6.79 3.28
C ASP A 419 5.17 5.61 2.46
N ASP A 420 5.78 4.41 2.51
CA ASP A 420 5.20 3.17 1.96
C ASP A 420 5.68 1.94 2.76
N PHE A 421 4.78 1.39 3.58
CA PHE A 421 4.94 0.15 4.34
C PHE A 421 4.27 -1.07 3.66
N SER A 422 3.74 -0.90 2.45
CA SER A 422 3.15 -1.96 1.63
C SER A 422 4.12 -2.50 0.58
N THR A 423 5.10 -1.71 0.14
CA THR A 423 6.10 -2.13 -0.87
C THR A 423 7.51 -2.17 -0.27
N PRO A 424 8.12 -3.37 -0.12
CA PRO A 424 9.53 -3.45 0.22
C PRO A 424 10.40 -2.93 -0.94
N GLN A 425 11.43 -2.16 -0.61
CA GLN A 425 12.40 -1.62 -1.55
C GLN A 425 13.28 -2.75 -2.11
N PRO A 426 13.35 -2.92 -3.44
CA PRO A 426 14.21 -3.92 -4.04
C PRO A 426 15.69 -3.50 -3.95
N PRO A 427 16.63 -4.46 -3.94
CA PRO A 427 18.05 -4.15 -3.98
C PRO A 427 18.41 -3.45 -5.29
N TYR A 428 19.28 -2.45 -5.20
CA TYR A 428 19.79 -1.68 -6.32
C TYR A 428 20.44 -2.60 -7.34
N ARG A 429 19.77 -2.78 -8.48
CA ARG A 429 20.27 -3.52 -9.65
C ARG A 429 20.73 -4.96 -9.36
N ASN A 430 20.23 -5.57 -8.28
CA ASN A 430 20.69 -6.84 -7.70
C ASN A 430 22.21 -6.90 -7.46
N VAL A 431 22.84 -5.75 -7.14
CA VAL A 431 24.25 -5.69 -6.74
C VAL A 431 24.38 -6.15 -5.29
N THR A 432 25.37 -7.01 -5.03
CA THR A 432 25.65 -7.57 -3.70
C THR A 432 27.15 -7.55 -3.47
N ASP A 433 27.61 -6.95 -2.37
CA ASP A 433 28.98 -7.09 -1.92
C ASP A 433 29.13 -8.40 -1.10
N PRO A 434 30.12 -9.27 -1.41
CA PRO A 434 30.27 -10.56 -0.71
C PRO A 434 30.54 -10.47 0.80
N GLU A 435 30.96 -9.31 1.31
CA GLU A 435 31.26 -9.09 2.73
C GLU A 435 30.18 -8.26 3.44
N ARG A 436 29.30 -7.57 2.70
CA ARG A 436 28.33 -6.59 3.24
C ARG A 436 26.88 -6.77 2.82
N GLY A 437 26.58 -7.74 1.93
CA GLY A 437 25.23 -8.06 1.50
C GLY A 437 24.71 -7.23 0.33
N PRO A 438 23.41 -7.35 -0.02
CA PRO A 438 22.77 -6.59 -1.09
C PRO A 438 22.83 -5.08 -0.89
N ARG A 439 22.98 -4.36 -2.01
CA ARG A 439 23.03 -2.90 -2.07
C ARG A 439 21.64 -2.30 -2.22
N PHE A 440 21.41 -1.15 -1.61
CA PHE A 440 20.19 -0.35 -1.70
C PHE A 440 20.54 1.14 -1.87
N VAL A 441 19.62 1.90 -2.45
CA VAL A 441 19.69 3.36 -2.58
C VAL A 441 18.41 3.92 -1.97
N LEU A 442 18.53 4.56 -0.81
CA LEU A 442 17.41 4.78 0.11
C LEU A 442 17.26 6.26 0.45
N ALA A 443 16.03 6.76 0.30
CA ALA A 443 15.58 8.00 0.94
C ALA A 443 15.40 7.78 2.45
N ALA A 444 15.27 8.86 3.23
CA ALA A 444 15.14 8.77 4.70
C ALA A 444 13.95 9.59 5.24
N PRO A 445 13.27 9.11 6.29
CA PRO A 445 13.55 7.87 7.01
C PRO A 445 13.22 6.60 6.20
N PHE A 446 14.04 5.56 6.36
CA PHE A 446 13.74 4.20 5.91
C PHE A 446 13.77 3.23 7.09
N PHE A 447 13.12 2.09 6.92
CA PHE A 447 12.86 1.13 7.97
C PHE A 447 13.31 -0.26 7.54
N VAL A 448 13.94 -1.01 8.44
CA VAL A 448 14.29 -2.43 8.20
C VAL A 448 13.47 -3.29 9.16
N LYS A 449 12.65 -4.19 8.62
CA LYS A 449 11.85 -5.18 9.35
C LYS A 449 12.58 -6.52 9.30
N VAL A 450 13.11 -6.98 10.43
CA VAL A 450 13.64 -8.35 10.57
C VAL A 450 12.54 -9.26 11.09
N HIS A 451 12.30 -10.39 10.42
CA HIS A 451 11.21 -11.31 10.73
C HIS A 451 11.57 -12.78 10.44
N LEU A 452 10.87 -13.71 11.09
CA LEU A 452 10.98 -15.15 10.84
C LEU A 452 10.18 -15.55 9.60
N VAL A 453 10.74 -16.38 8.72
CA VAL A 453 10.02 -16.91 7.54
C VAL A 453 8.92 -17.88 7.99
N ASP A 454 9.23 -18.80 8.90
CA ASP A 454 8.23 -19.53 9.68
C ASP A 454 7.97 -18.82 11.01
N ARG A 455 6.80 -18.20 11.13
CA ARG A 455 6.36 -17.50 12.34
C ARG A 455 6.15 -18.40 13.57
N ARG A 456 6.26 -19.73 13.49
CA ARG A 456 6.15 -20.65 14.65
C ARG A 456 7.51 -21.20 15.09
N SER A 457 8.56 -20.41 14.94
CA SER A 457 9.96 -20.77 15.21
C SER A 457 10.70 -19.73 16.09
N GLU A 458 12.01 -19.96 16.30
CA GLU A 458 12.92 -19.06 17.01
C GLU A 458 14.27 -18.91 16.27
N CYS A 459 14.91 -17.75 16.39
CA CYS A 459 16.25 -17.49 15.88
C CYS A 459 17.01 -16.49 16.77
N SER A 460 18.33 -16.47 16.63
CA SER A 460 19.19 -15.32 16.95
C SER A 460 19.77 -14.76 15.65
N TYR A 461 19.94 -13.45 15.55
CA TYR A 461 20.48 -12.82 14.35
C TYR A 461 21.38 -11.60 14.67
N THR A 462 22.26 -11.27 13.71
CA THR A 462 22.98 -9.99 13.64
C THR A 462 22.52 -9.25 12.39
N LEU A 463 21.90 -8.08 12.54
CA LEU A 463 21.69 -7.15 11.42
C LEU A 463 22.95 -6.29 11.27
N ARG A 464 23.44 -6.13 10.04
CA ARG A 464 24.54 -5.22 9.72
C ARG A 464 24.18 -4.32 8.55
N SER A 465 24.63 -3.07 8.59
CA SER A 465 24.52 -2.16 7.46
C SER A 465 25.77 -1.29 7.33
N HIS A 466 26.19 -1.05 6.10
CA HIS A 466 27.30 -0.18 5.74
C HIS A 466 26.80 0.99 4.87
N ARG A 467 26.88 2.22 5.36
CA ARG A 467 26.59 3.42 4.58
C ARG A 467 27.82 3.87 3.79
N HIS A 468 27.64 4.01 2.49
CA HIS A 468 28.67 4.41 1.54
C HIS A 468 29.20 5.82 1.81
N GLU A 469 30.52 5.99 1.83
CA GLU A 469 31.16 7.31 1.95
C GLU A 469 31.85 7.80 0.67
N GLY A 470 31.95 6.98 -0.38
CA GLY A 470 32.60 7.33 -1.63
C GLY A 470 34.13 7.26 -1.57
N ARG A 471 34.73 6.45 -0.70
CA ARG A 471 36.20 6.36 -0.52
C ARG A 471 36.91 5.58 -1.63
N THR A 472 36.20 4.71 -2.34
CA THR A 472 36.65 3.90 -3.48
C THR A 472 35.47 3.71 -4.44
N TRP A 473 35.71 3.14 -5.63
CA TRP A 473 34.62 2.78 -6.56
C TRP A 473 33.63 1.75 -6.00
N ARG A 474 34.08 0.83 -5.12
CA ARG A 474 33.19 -0.14 -4.45
C ARG A 474 32.27 0.52 -3.43
N ASP A 475 32.83 1.51 -2.74
CA ASP A 475 32.19 2.38 -1.74
C ASP A 475 31.52 3.61 -2.40
N ALA A 476 31.37 3.64 -3.73
CA ALA A 476 30.82 4.79 -4.44
C ALA A 476 29.37 5.06 -4.03
N ILE A 477 29.02 6.34 -3.93
CA ILE A 477 27.69 6.81 -3.58
C ILE A 477 26.86 6.91 -4.86
N VAL A 478 25.74 6.20 -4.97
CA VAL A 478 24.83 6.33 -6.12
C VAL A 478 24.14 7.69 -6.07
N LEU A 479 24.15 8.41 -7.19
CA LEU A 479 23.38 9.64 -7.35
C LEU A 479 21.98 9.31 -7.90
N VAL A 480 20.97 9.77 -7.19
CA VAL A 480 19.58 9.80 -7.64
C VAL A 480 19.35 11.11 -8.40
N PRO A 481 18.68 11.10 -9.57
CA PRO A 481 18.35 12.33 -10.29
C PRO A 481 17.61 13.34 -9.43
N ASP A 482 18.05 14.60 -9.52
CA ASP A 482 17.47 15.80 -8.92
C ASP A 482 17.40 15.81 -7.37
N GLN A 483 17.88 14.74 -6.72
CA GLN A 483 18.09 14.70 -5.29
C GLN A 483 19.38 15.42 -4.91
N LEU A 484 19.24 16.56 -4.24
CA LEU A 484 20.35 17.31 -3.68
C LEU A 484 21.04 16.51 -2.56
N ARG A 485 22.35 16.27 -2.69
CA ARG A 485 23.17 15.67 -1.63
C ARG A 485 24.20 16.65 -1.09
N HIS A 486 24.23 16.80 0.24
CA HIS A 486 25.27 17.54 0.94
C HIS A 486 26.41 16.61 1.37
N GLU A 487 27.62 16.89 0.93
CA GLU A 487 28.79 16.02 1.12
C GLU A 487 29.97 16.79 1.72
N ARG A 488 30.86 16.08 2.42
CA ARG A 488 32.03 16.70 3.08
C ARG A 488 33.28 15.83 3.06
N PHE A 489 34.42 16.48 2.87
CA PHE A 489 35.73 15.97 3.22
C PHE A 489 36.09 16.35 4.67
N PRO A 490 36.61 15.42 5.48
CA PRO A 490 37.08 15.73 6.82
C PRO A 490 38.41 16.50 6.80
N ALA A 491 38.76 17.12 7.93
CA ALA A 491 40.04 17.84 8.13
C ALA A 491 41.23 16.89 8.41
N GLN A 492 41.28 15.76 7.69
CA GLN A 492 42.33 14.74 7.68
C GLN A 492 42.34 14.06 6.29
N PRO A 493 43.40 13.35 5.86
CA PRO A 493 43.42 12.59 4.60
C PRO A 493 42.19 11.68 4.44
N PHE A 494 41.60 11.64 3.24
CA PHE A 494 40.35 10.90 2.99
C PHE A 494 40.59 9.51 2.39
N ASN A 495 41.22 9.47 1.22
CA ASN A 495 41.67 8.26 0.52
C ASN A 495 43.04 8.53 -0.14
N VAL A 496 43.75 7.45 -0.47
CA VAL A 496 44.97 7.47 -1.29
C VAL A 496 44.62 7.03 -2.72
N ASP A 497 45.49 7.36 -3.68
CA ASP A 497 45.38 6.90 -5.07
C ASP A 497 45.29 5.36 -5.12
N THR A 498 44.14 4.83 -5.50
CA THR A 498 43.89 3.38 -5.56
C THR A 498 44.29 2.77 -6.91
N ASN A 499 44.59 3.59 -7.92
CA ASN A 499 44.77 3.18 -9.32
C ASN A 499 43.51 2.52 -9.92
N ASP A 500 42.32 2.82 -9.37
CA ASP A 500 41.04 2.33 -9.91
C ASP A 500 40.49 3.25 -11.03
N ALA A 501 41.27 4.27 -11.44
CA ALA A 501 41.05 5.12 -12.60
C ALA A 501 42.34 5.36 -13.39
N GLU A 502 42.24 5.84 -14.64
CA GLU A 502 43.40 6.25 -15.45
C GLU A 502 44.04 7.58 -14.98
N TRP A 503 43.49 8.20 -13.93
CA TRP A 503 43.94 9.45 -13.31
C TRP A 503 44.04 9.30 -11.80
N ASP A 504 44.79 10.21 -11.17
CA ASP A 504 44.91 10.34 -9.72
C ASP A 504 43.53 10.47 -9.05
N ASP A 505 43.13 9.44 -8.29
CA ASP A 505 41.89 9.38 -7.52
C ASP A 505 42.09 9.73 -6.02
N ALA A 506 43.31 10.07 -5.60
CA ALA A 506 43.57 10.46 -4.21
C ALA A 506 42.75 11.69 -3.80
N GLU A 507 42.36 11.74 -2.54
CA GLU A 507 41.57 12.83 -1.96
C GLU A 507 40.26 13.14 -2.73
N SER A 508 39.59 12.08 -3.20
CA SER A 508 38.34 12.13 -3.98
C SER A 508 37.19 11.40 -3.30
N LYS A 509 35.97 11.91 -3.53
CA LYS A 509 34.72 11.18 -3.30
C LYS A 509 34.21 10.61 -4.61
N TRP A 510 33.98 9.31 -4.64
CA TRP A 510 33.43 8.55 -5.76
C TRP A 510 31.91 8.53 -5.71
N PHE A 511 31.30 8.96 -6.82
CA PHE A 511 29.86 8.89 -7.06
C PHE A 511 29.59 8.02 -8.28
N LEU A 512 28.51 7.24 -8.25
CA LEU A 512 28.08 6.36 -9.33
C LEU A 512 26.83 6.95 -9.99
N VAL A 513 26.90 7.11 -11.31
CA VAL A 513 25.80 7.51 -12.18
C VAL A 513 25.65 6.43 -13.24
N GLU A 514 24.46 5.88 -13.39
CA GLU A 514 24.18 4.85 -14.39
C GLU A 514 22.86 5.15 -15.11
N THR A 515 22.78 4.86 -16.40
CA THR A 515 21.48 4.84 -17.10
C THR A 515 20.74 3.52 -16.84
N PRO A 516 19.41 3.48 -17.00
CA PRO A 516 18.63 2.25 -16.87
C PRO A 516 19.15 1.12 -17.75
N ARG A 517 19.02 -0.11 -17.26
CA ARG A 517 19.27 -1.38 -17.95
C ARG A 517 18.07 -1.82 -18.83
N ILE A 518 17.22 -0.88 -19.21
CA ILE A 518 16.13 -1.04 -20.18
C ILE A 518 16.40 -0.18 -21.42
N PRO A 519 16.02 -0.62 -22.64
CA PRO A 519 16.32 0.12 -23.86
C PRO A 519 15.73 1.53 -23.84
N LEU A 520 16.56 2.55 -24.11
CA LEU A 520 16.10 3.93 -24.23
C LEU A 520 15.70 4.22 -25.70
N PRO A 521 14.59 4.94 -25.96
CA PRO A 521 14.22 5.31 -27.33
C PRO A 521 15.25 6.25 -27.96
N HIS A 522 15.80 7.16 -27.16
CA HIS A 522 16.81 8.15 -27.52
C HIS A 522 17.88 8.25 -26.42
N ALA A 523 19.07 8.74 -26.75
CA ALA A 523 20.12 8.99 -25.76
C ALA A 523 19.63 10.02 -24.72
N ALA A 524 19.80 9.71 -23.44
CA ALA A 524 19.44 10.61 -22.36
C ALA A 524 20.53 11.67 -22.17
N GLN A 525 20.14 12.93 -21.98
CA GLN A 525 21.07 13.99 -21.59
C GLN A 525 21.24 13.93 -20.07
N LEU A 526 22.43 13.51 -19.62
CA LEU A 526 22.81 13.51 -18.22
C LEU A 526 23.62 14.76 -17.86
N GLY A 527 23.59 15.15 -16.59
CA GLY A 527 24.46 16.15 -16.04
C GLY A 527 24.71 15.98 -14.56
N VAL A 528 25.86 16.47 -14.09
CA VAL A 528 26.16 16.61 -12.66
C VAL A 528 26.65 18.02 -12.39
N GLY A 529 26.04 18.66 -11.40
CA GLY A 529 26.43 19.97 -10.88
C GLY A 529 26.98 19.84 -9.46
N VAL A 530 28.12 20.49 -9.20
CA VAL A 530 28.75 20.59 -7.87
C VAL A 530 28.90 22.05 -7.49
N PHE A 531 28.49 22.42 -6.27
CA PHE A 531 28.42 23.82 -5.83
C PHE A 531 28.72 24.00 -4.35
N ASP A 532 28.92 25.27 -3.97
CA ASP A 532 29.16 25.67 -2.59
C ASP A 532 27.84 25.70 -1.80
N PRO A 533 27.74 25.04 -0.63
CA PRO A 533 26.54 25.05 0.19
C PRO A 533 26.24 26.44 0.80
N VAL A 534 27.23 27.34 0.88
CA VAL A 534 27.04 28.68 1.45
C VAL A 534 26.56 29.65 0.36
N ARG A 535 25.24 29.69 0.14
CA ARG A 535 24.62 30.75 -0.66
C ARG A 535 24.91 32.13 -0.07
N GLU A 536 25.35 33.04 -0.94
CA GLU A 536 25.93 34.36 -0.69
C GLU A 536 25.52 35.11 0.60
N ILE A 537 26.53 35.46 1.41
CA ILE A 537 26.51 36.69 2.22
C ILE A 537 27.53 37.66 1.62
N GLY A 538 27.07 38.55 0.73
CA GLY A 538 27.85 39.74 0.31
C GLY A 538 28.40 39.76 -1.12
N GLY A 539 27.90 38.94 -2.04
CA GLY A 539 28.19 39.09 -3.49
C GLY A 539 29.61 38.75 -3.93
N ALA A 540 30.32 37.93 -3.14
CA ALA A 540 31.57 37.29 -3.55
C ALA A 540 31.33 35.79 -3.68
N THR A 541 31.40 35.27 -4.91
CA THR A 541 31.26 33.85 -5.19
C THR A 541 32.48 33.10 -4.64
N LEU A 542 32.30 32.39 -3.52
CA LEU A 542 33.28 31.44 -3.02
C LEU A 542 33.30 30.24 -3.96
N THR A 543 34.48 29.91 -4.47
CA THR A 543 34.71 28.71 -5.27
C THR A 543 35.05 27.56 -4.34
N THR A 544 34.18 26.55 -4.27
CA THR A 544 34.50 25.28 -3.64
C THR A 544 35.77 24.72 -4.26
N PRO A 545 36.85 24.48 -3.49
CA PRO A 545 38.16 24.12 -4.02
C PRO A 545 38.22 22.61 -4.36
N VAL A 546 37.32 22.17 -5.24
CA VAL A 546 37.22 20.80 -5.74
C VAL A 546 37.44 20.79 -7.25
N ARG A 547 37.80 19.63 -7.81
CA ARG A 547 37.77 19.35 -9.25
C ARG A 547 36.77 18.23 -9.46
N VAL A 548 35.92 18.33 -10.49
CA VAL A 548 35.01 17.25 -10.88
C VAL A 548 35.60 16.52 -12.09
N THR A 549 35.66 15.20 -12.02
CA THR A 549 36.10 14.32 -13.12
C THR A 549 35.00 13.31 -13.43
N LEU A 550 34.64 13.18 -14.70
CA LEU A 550 33.75 12.14 -15.21
C LEU A 550 34.61 11.04 -15.85
N GLY A 551 34.44 9.81 -15.36
CA GLY A 551 34.99 8.60 -15.92
C GLY A 551 33.91 7.67 -16.46
N GLN A 552 34.12 7.06 -17.61
CA GLN A 552 33.27 5.98 -18.13
C GLN A 552 33.79 4.63 -17.62
N TRP A 553 32.89 3.74 -17.20
CA TRP A 553 33.22 2.41 -16.68
C TRP A 553 32.52 1.32 -17.50
N ASP A 554 33.20 0.18 -17.68
CA ASP A 554 32.71 -0.96 -18.47
C ASP A 554 31.76 -1.90 -17.70
N GLY A 555 31.50 -1.60 -16.42
CA GLY A 555 30.67 -2.42 -15.53
C GLY A 555 31.36 -3.68 -14.98
N VAL A 556 32.62 -3.95 -15.34
CA VAL A 556 33.31 -5.23 -15.05
C VAL A 556 34.63 -5.04 -14.30
N SER A 557 35.49 -4.09 -14.67
CA SER A 557 36.77 -3.90 -13.98
C SER A 557 37.34 -2.47 -14.14
N PRO A 558 37.89 -1.86 -13.07
CA PRO A 558 38.69 -0.65 -13.20
C PRO A 558 40.00 -0.93 -13.98
N PRO A 559 40.65 0.10 -14.56
CA PRO A 559 40.35 1.52 -14.36
C PRO A 559 39.21 2.06 -15.24
N ALA A 560 38.44 3.01 -14.68
CA ALA A 560 37.55 3.85 -15.48
C ALA A 560 38.37 4.75 -16.43
N SER A 561 37.83 5.04 -17.62
CA SER A 561 38.49 5.84 -18.67
C SER A 561 37.99 7.29 -18.70
N LEU A 562 38.87 8.24 -19.03
CA LEU A 562 38.58 9.66 -18.81
C LEU A 562 37.63 10.23 -19.87
N ALA A 563 36.45 10.69 -19.44
CA ALA A 563 35.45 11.30 -20.33
C ALA A 563 35.48 12.85 -20.30
N ALA A 564 35.45 13.46 -19.11
CA ALA A 564 35.43 14.93 -18.96
C ALA A 564 35.99 15.41 -17.62
N GLN A 565 36.35 16.71 -17.51
CA GLN A 565 36.76 17.35 -16.25
C GLN A 565 36.25 18.81 -16.17
N SER A 566 36.02 19.29 -14.95
CA SER A 566 35.61 20.66 -14.64
C SER A 566 36.28 21.15 -13.34
N GLY A 567 36.37 22.48 -13.17
CA GLY A 567 37.04 23.10 -12.02
C GLY A 567 38.58 23.13 -12.08
N PRO A 568 39.26 23.59 -11.01
CA PRO A 568 38.69 24.01 -9.72
C PRO A 568 38.33 25.49 -9.61
N SER A 569 38.48 26.27 -10.68
CA SER A 569 38.26 27.73 -10.68
C SER A 569 36.86 28.17 -11.11
N SER A 570 35.88 27.26 -11.11
CA SER A 570 34.48 27.50 -11.49
C SER A 570 33.53 27.13 -10.35
N SER A 571 32.43 27.86 -10.23
CA SER A 571 31.31 27.56 -9.33
C SER A 571 30.02 28.12 -9.97
N PRO A 572 28.98 27.30 -10.22
CA PRO A 572 28.98 25.85 -10.08
C PRO A 572 29.96 25.15 -11.04
N GLN A 573 30.34 23.92 -10.73
CA GLN A 573 31.09 23.02 -11.61
C GLN A 573 30.10 22.04 -12.24
N ASN A 574 29.85 22.20 -13.54
CA ASN A 574 28.93 21.35 -14.28
C ASN A 574 29.70 20.49 -15.29
N ILE A 575 29.28 19.24 -15.42
CA ILE A 575 29.62 18.34 -16.54
C ILE A 575 28.31 17.78 -17.08
N SER A 576 28.15 17.75 -18.40
CA SER A 576 26.98 17.21 -19.09
C SER A 576 27.42 16.33 -20.25
N TRP A 577 26.74 15.21 -20.46
CA TRP A 577 27.05 14.23 -21.51
C TRP A 577 25.79 13.47 -21.95
N GLU A 578 25.79 13.00 -23.18
CA GLU A 578 24.75 12.08 -23.70
C GLU A 578 25.11 10.64 -23.27
N ALA A 579 24.11 9.84 -22.92
CA ALA A 579 24.29 8.44 -22.54
C ALA A 579 23.22 7.51 -23.16
N GLY A 580 23.63 6.30 -23.53
CA GLY A 580 22.75 5.22 -24.00
C GLY A 580 22.12 4.43 -22.86
N ASP A 581 21.50 3.28 -23.17
CA ASP A 581 21.03 2.31 -22.19
C ASP A 581 22.20 1.50 -21.58
N ASN A 582 22.05 1.11 -20.30
CA ASN A 582 23.03 0.33 -19.53
C ASN A 582 24.48 0.88 -19.61
N GLU A 583 24.65 2.20 -19.51
CA GLU A 583 25.98 2.83 -19.40
C GLU A 583 26.29 3.22 -17.95
N HIS A 584 27.57 3.10 -17.59
CA HIS A 584 28.05 3.31 -16.21
C HIS A 584 29.12 4.41 -16.18
N PHE A 585 28.97 5.35 -15.25
CA PHE A 585 29.86 6.49 -15.08
C PHE A 585 30.23 6.70 -13.61
N PHE A 586 31.50 6.95 -13.35
CA PHE A 586 31.94 7.48 -12.07
C PHE A 586 32.13 8.99 -12.17
N VAL A 587 31.57 9.73 -11.22
CA VAL A 587 31.91 11.13 -11.00
C VAL A 587 32.78 11.21 -9.76
N LEU A 588 34.01 11.69 -9.91
CA LEU A 588 34.92 11.93 -8.80
C LEU A 588 34.93 13.42 -8.49
N VAL A 589 34.63 13.77 -7.24
CA VAL A 589 34.86 15.12 -6.71
C VAL A 589 36.17 15.08 -5.93
N GLN A 590 37.25 15.65 -6.46
CA GLN A 590 38.58 15.65 -5.84
C GLN A 590 38.85 16.98 -5.13
N ARG A 591 39.15 16.99 -3.82
CA ARG A 591 39.55 18.23 -3.15
C ARG A 591 40.95 18.69 -3.60
N GLN A 592 41.08 19.98 -3.87
CA GLN A 592 42.33 20.63 -4.29
C GLN A 592 42.96 21.46 -3.16
N SER A 593 42.27 21.61 -2.02
CA SER A 593 42.82 22.19 -0.79
C SER A 593 43.69 21.18 -0.04
N GLY A 594 44.57 21.66 0.84
CA GLY A 594 45.28 20.78 1.78
C GLY A 594 44.34 20.01 2.71
N THR A 595 44.80 18.86 3.19
CA THR A 595 43.98 17.91 3.98
C THR A 595 43.62 18.40 5.39
N ALA A 596 44.25 19.47 5.87
CA ALA A 596 44.04 20.05 7.20
C ALA A 596 42.75 20.91 7.33
N THR A 597 42.01 21.09 6.24
CA THR A 597 40.74 21.82 6.20
C THR A 597 39.63 20.91 5.69
N ALA A 598 38.49 20.91 6.38
CA ALA A 598 37.27 20.30 5.86
C ALA A 598 36.78 21.09 4.63
N VAL A 599 36.18 20.39 3.67
CA VAL A 599 35.58 20.97 2.46
C VAL A 599 34.19 20.37 2.31
N SER A 600 33.15 21.19 2.42
CA SER A 600 31.79 20.77 2.08
C SER A 600 31.45 21.21 0.67
N PHE A 601 30.62 20.41 0.01
CA PHE A 601 30.05 20.70 -1.31
C PHE A 601 28.65 20.09 -1.39
N ASP A 602 27.82 20.68 -2.22
CA ASP A 602 26.56 20.08 -2.62
C ASP A 602 26.74 19.48 -4.02
N ILE A 603 26.10 18.34 -4.28
CA ILE A 603 26.10 17.64 -5.58
C ILE A 603 24.67 17.25 -5.97
N VAL A 604 24.36 17.39 -7.26
CA VAL A 604 23.08 16.97 -7.84
C VAL A 604 23.32 16.36 -9.23
N MET A 605 22.63 15.27 -9.52
CA MET A 605 22.50 14.71 -10.88
C MET A 605 21.26 15.31 -11.55
N SER A 606 21.27 15.52 -12.85
CA SER A 606 20.09 15.85 -13.66
C SER A 606 20.01 14.90 -14.85
N THR A 607 18.77 14.65 -15.32
CA THR A 607 18.47 13.83 -16.50
C THR A 607 17.25 14.39 -17.24
N THR A 608 17.18 14.18 -18.55
CA THR A 608 15.96 14.39 -19.34
C THR A 608 15.03 13.16 -19.37
N LEU A 609 15.44 12.07 -18.70
CA LEU A 609 14.70 10.81 -18.70
C LEU A 609 13.57 10.80 -17.67
N SER A 610 12.40 10.30 -18.10
CA SER A 610 11.31 9.88 -17.24
C SER A 610 10.95 8.41 -17.50
N LEU A 611 10.29 7.77 -16.55
CA LEU A 611 9.91 6.36 -16.56
C LEU A 611 8.43 6.25 -16.20
N LEU A 612 7.64 5.53 -16.99
CA LEU A 612 6.31 5.04 -16.64
C LEU A 612 6.46 3.66 -15.98
N ILE A 613 5.92 3.47 -14.79
CA ILE A 613 6.01 2.23 -14.01
C ILE A 613 4.64 1.53 -14.08
N ALA A 614 4.60 0.38 -14.77
CA ALA A 614 3.39 -0.40 -15.06
C ALA A 614 3.27 -1.67 -14.21
N ARG A 615 4.16 -1.86 -13.22
CA ARG A 615 4.09 -2.95 -12.24
C ARG A 615 4.45 -2.48 -10.83
N PRO A 616 3.77 -3.00 -9.78
CA PRO A 616 2.69 -4.01 -9.83
C PRO A 616 1.40 -3.47 -10.46
N ALA A 617 0.59 -4.33 -11.08
CA ALA A 617 -0.47 -3.89 -11.99
C ALA A 617 -1.57 -3.06 -11.32
N ILE A 618 -1.80 -3.30 -10.03
CA ILE A 618 -2.72 -2.58 -9.14
C ILE A 618 -2.42 -1.08 -8.99
N GLU A 619 -1.21 -0.62 -9.34
CA GLU A 619 -0.84 0.80 -9.33
C GLU A 619 -1.22 1.56 -10.60
N MET A 620 -1.77 0.87 -11.61
CA MET A 620 -2.19 1.48 -12.86
C MET A 620 -3.60 1.02 -13.26
N SER A 621 -4.59 1.85 -12.96
CA SER A 621 -6.02 1.63 -13.21
C SER A 621 -6.60 2.70 -14.13
N LEU A 622 -7.54 2.28 -14.98
CA LEU A 622 -8.44 3.14 -15.75
C LEU A 622 -9.81 3.08 -15.06
N THR A 623 -10.39 4.24 -14.78
CA THR A 623 -11.71 4.41 -14.16
C THR A 623 -12.60 5.19 -15.13
N CYS A 624 -13.78 4.66 -15.48
CA CYS A 624 -14.85 5.48 -16.04
C CYS A 624 -15.49 6.30 -14.92
N ARG A 625 -15.77 7.59 -15.18
CA ARG A 625 -16.51 8.47 -14.26
C ARG A 625 -17.88 8.92 -14.81
N GLU A 626 -18.03 8.92 -16.12
CA GLU A 626 -19.23 9.29 -16.84
C GLU A 626 -19.12 8.59 -18.21
N GLU A 627 -20.08 7.73 -18.55
CA GLU A 627 -20.14 6.99 -19.82
C GLU A 627 -20.44 7.90 -21.03
N THR A 628 -19.94 7.57 -22.22
CA THR A 628 -20.16 8.33 -23.48
C THR A 628 -21.56 8.18 -24.06
N SER A 629 -22.39 7.29 -23.52
CA SER A 629 -23.83 7.37 -23.74
C SER A 629 -24.64 6.71 -22.64
N GLY A 630 -25.73 7.36 -22.20
CA GLY A 630 -26.72 6.78 -21.27
C GLY A 630 -27.56 5.61 -21.85
N TRP A 631 -26.99 4.78 -22.72
CA TRP A 631 -27.63 3.69 -23.47
C TRP A 631 -26.83 2.38 -23.51
N GLY A 632 -25.92 2.17 -22.56
CA GLY A 632 -25.22 0.89 -22.36
C GLY A 632 -23.71 1.08 -22.23
N ALA A 633 -23.02 -0.03 -22.05
CA ALA A 633 -21.59 -0.05 -21.78
C ALA A 633 -20.75 0.54 -22.92
N ASP A 634 -19.74 1.33 -22.56
CA ASP A 634 -18.74 1.86 -23.48
C ASP A 634 -17.73 0.77 -23.86
N ASP A 635 -17.57 0.51 -25.16
CA ASP A 635 -16.66 -0.51 -25.70
C ASP A 635 -15.20 0.01 -25.76
N ILE A 636 -14.58 0.19 -24.59
CA ILE A 636 -13.29 0.90 -24.47
C ILE A 636 -12.04 0.11 -24.85
N ALA A 637 -11.25 0.67 -25.77
CA ALA A 637 -9.85 0.32 -26.04
C ALA A 637 -8.87 1.42 -25.57
N LEU A 638 -7.60 1.04 -25.39
CA LEU A 638 -6.53 1.92 -24.89
C LEU A 638 -5.25 1.80 -25.74
N GLU A 639 -4.82 2.91 -26.33
CA GLU A 639 -3.51 3.02 -26.99
C GLU A 639 -2.56 3.87 -26.14
N ILE A 640 -1.34 3.38 -25.88
CA ILE A 640 -0.30 4.08 -25.11
C ILE A 640 0.95 4.21 -25.98
N ARG A 641 1.47 5.44 -26.11
CA ARG A 641 2.66 5.77 -26.91
C ARG A 641 3.70 6.53 -26.09
N ALA A 642 4.96 6.11 -26.13
CA ALA A 642 6.09 6.82 -25.52
C ALA A 642 6.92 7.49 -26.62
N ASP A 643 7.11 8.81 -26.52
CA ASP A 643 7.84 9.61 -27.52
C ASP A 643 7.34 9.40 -28.98
N GLY A 644 6.06 9.01 -29.14
CA GLY A 644 5.38 8.69 -30.41
C GLY A 644 5.38 7.20 -30.80
N ASP A 645 6.30 6.39 -30.25
CA ASP A 645 6.36 4.95 -30.50
C ASP A 645 5.29 4.19 -29.69
N LEU A 646 4.67 3.18 -30.33
CA LEU A 646 3.60 2.38 -29.72
C LEU A 646 4.15 1.45 -28.62
N VAL A 647 3.67 1.63 -27.39
CA VAL A 647 4.07 0.85 -26.20
C VAL A 647 3.05 -0.25 -25.92
N ALA A 648 1.77 0.09 -25.96
CA ALA A 648 0.66 -0.84 -25.77
C ALA A 648 -0.51 -0.46 -26.67
N ASP A 649 -1.16 -1.47 -27.21
CA ASP A 649 -2.38 -1.42 -28.01
C ASP A 649 -3.30 -2.48 -27.42
N ILE A 650 -4.33 -2.03 -26.71
CA ILE A 650 -5.12 -2.85 -25.79
C ILE A 650 -6.59 -2.75 -26.22
N PRO A 651 -7.11 -3.71 -26.99
CA PRO A 651 -8.47 -3.64 -27.54
C PRO A 651 -9.54 -3.87 -26.46
N ASN A 652 -10.79 -3.45 -26.74
CA ASN A 652 -11.95 -3.71 -25.88
C ASN A 652 -11.99 -5.17 -25.38
N SER A 653 -11.79 -6.15 -26.26
CA SER A 653 -11.80 -7.59 -25.92
C SER A 653 -10.77 -8.04 -24.85
N VAL A 654 -9.86 -7.16 -24.40
CA VAL A 654 -8.88 -7.37 -23.34
C VAL A 654 -9.12 -6.46 -22.12
N ILE A 655 -9.66 -5.24 -22.30
CA ILE A 655 -10.00 -4.36 -21.16
C ILE A 655 -11.37 -4.75 -20.57
N GLY A 656 -12.32 -5.07 -21.44
CA GLY A 656 -13.74 -5.22 -21.14
C GLY A 656 -14.45 -3.88 -21.10
N ASP A 657 -15.73 -3.94 -21.42
CA ASP A 657 -16.70 -2.84 -21.48
C ASP A 657 -16.77 -2.08 -20.13
N PHE A 658 -17.06 -0.78 -20.17
CA PHE A 658 -17.19 0.11 -19.01
C PHE A 658 -18.62 0.59 -18.84
N GLU A 659 -19.09 0.61 -17.60
CA GLU A 659 -20.28 1.32 -17.14
C GLU A 659 -19.73 2.59 -16.45
N ASP A 660 -20.61 3.53 -16.14
CA ASP A 660 -20.39 4.43 -14.99
C ASP A 660 -19.75 3.66 -13.81
N ASP A 661 -18.80 4.32 -13.14
CA ASP A 661 -18.05 3.81 -11.99
C ASP A 661 -17.11 2.60 -12.23
N ALA A 662 -16.99 2.10 -13.46
CA ALA A 662 -16.18 0.92 -13.72
C ALA A 662 -14.66 1.18 -13.60
N VAL A 663 -14.01 0.49 -12.65
CA VAL A 663 -12.54 0.43 -12.51
C VAL A 663 -11.97 -0.81 -13.20
N ARG A 664 -10.85 -0.66 -13.92
CA ARG A 664 -10.06 -1.76 -14.49
C ARG A 664 -8.57 -1.52 -14.25
N HIS A 665 -7.84 -2.51 -13.73
CA HIS A 665 -6.38 -2.48 -13.81
C HIS A 665 -5.94 -2.66 -15.27
N VAL A 666 -4.99 -1.83 -15.71
CA VAL A 666 -4.47 -1.81 -17.09
C VAL A 666 -2.95 -1.93 -17.15
N GLY A 667 -2.25 -1.73 -16.03
CA GLY A 667 -0.80 -1.95 -15.96
C GLY A 667 -0.41 -3.34 -16.45
N ASP A 668 -1.22 -4.37 -16.15
CA ASP A 668 -0.91 -5.75 -16.52
C ASP A 668 -0.80 -6.01 -18.03
N LYS A 669 -1.55 -5.22 -18.81
CA LYS A 669 -1.64 -5.27 -20.28
C LYS A 669 -0.48 -4.55 -20.99
N ILE A 670 0.33 -3.77 -20.27
CA ILE A 670 1.54 -3.14 -20.82
C ILE A 670 2.68 -4.20 -20.87
N PRO A 671 3.31 -4.44 -22.04
CA PRO A 671 4.32 -5.50 -22.19
C PRO A 671 5.61 -5.31 -21.37
N ALA A 672 5.99 -4.05 -21.12
CA ALA A 672 7.18 -3.69 -20.34
C ALA A 672 6.77 -3.21 -18.95
N PRO A 673 7.38 -3.71 -17.86
CA PRO A 673 7.05 -3.28 -16.50
C PRO A 673 7.48 -1.83 -16.22
N ILE A 674 8.46 -1.32 -16.96
CA ILE A 674 8.95 0.06 -16.92
C ILE A 674 9.17 0.51 -18.36
N THR A 675 8.60 1.65 -18.74
CA THR A 675 8.75 2.26 -20.08
C THR A 675 9.48 3.60 -19.96
N PRO A 676 10.67 3.76 -20.55
CA PRO A 676 11.40 5.02 -20.56
C PRO A 676 10.88 5.98 -21.64
N TYR A 677 10.84 7.28 -21.32
CA TYR A 677 10.44 8.34 -22.25
C TYR A 677 11.20 9.65 -21.97
N THR A 678 11.33 10.49 -22.99
CA THR A 678 12.14 11.73 -22.98
C THR A 678 11.37 12.97 -23.42
N GLN A 679 10.12 12.80 -23.86
CA GLN A 679 9.20 13.88 -24.23
C GLN A 679 7.87 13.75 -23.49
N SER A 680 7.14 12.64 -23.65
CA SER A 680 5.85 12.40 -23.01
C SER A 680 5.33 10.97 -23.26
N ILE A 681 4.34 10.55 -22.48
CA ILE A 681 3.44 9.45 -22.87
C ILE A 681 2.13 10.05 -23.40
N GLU A 682 1.74 9.70 -24.62
CA GLU A 682 0.38 9.93 -25.13
C GLU A 682 -0.49 8.72 -24.77
N VAL A 683 -1.68 8.99 -24.23
CA VAL A 683 -2.68 7.98 -23.87
C VAL A 683 -3.95 8.31 -24.64
N ARG A 684 -4.45 7.35 -25.41
CA ARG A 684 -5.69 7.48 -26.17
C ARG A 684 -6.70 6.47 -25.65
N VAL A 685 -7.81 6.98 -25.12
CA VAL A 685 -9.01 6.18 -24.82
C VAL A 685 -9.88 6.22 -26.06
N ILE A 686 -10.30 5.06 -26.52
CA ILE A 686 -11.07 4.89 -27.76
C ILE A 686 -12.35 4.16 -27.39
N GLU A 687 -13.49 4.76 -27.65
CA GLU A 687 -14.78 4.09 -27.68
C GLU A 687 -14.94 3.42 -29.05
N GLU A 688 -14.99 2.08 -29.09
CA GLU A 688 -15.20 1.33 -30.34
C GLU A 688 -16.69 1.35 -30.72
N ASP A 689 -17.03 1.99 -31.83
CA ASP A 689 -18.43 2.33 -32.15
C ASP A 689 -19.02 1.36 -33.20
N ASP A 690 -20.18 0.77 -32.89
CA ASP A 690 -20.76 -0.35 -33.66
C ASP A 690 -21.43 0.14 -34.97
N ILE A 691 -21.80 1.43 -35.04
CA ILE A 691 -22.58 2.03 -36.14
C ILE A 691 -22.10 3.40 -36.63
N ASP A 692 -21.49 4.21 -35.77
CA ASP A 692 -20.92 5.51 -36.07
C ASP A 692 -19.36 5.42 -35.97
N PRO A 693 -18.56 6.49 -36.11
CA PRO A 693 -17.10 6.40 -36.10
C PRO A 693 -16.51 6.58 -34.68
N ASP A 694 -15.68 5.63 -34.25
CA ASP A 694 -14.96 5.60 -32.95
C ASP A 694 -14.61 6.99 -32.39
N ASP A 695 -15.12 7.29 -31.19
CA ASP A 695 -14.77 8.50 -30.46
C ASP A 695 -13.47 8.32 -29.67
N VAL A 696 -12.63 9.37 -29.68
CA VAL A 696 -11.23 9.28 -29.24
C VAL A 696 -10.85 10.43 -28.33
N GLY A 697 -10.73 10.12 -27.04
CA GLY A 697 -10.08 10.98 -26.05
C GLY A 697 -8.57 10.84 -26.10
N VAL A 698 -7.85 11.96 -25.88
CA VAL A 698 -6.37 11.97 -25.84
C VAL A 698 -5.88 12.78 -24.64
N GLY A 699 -5.12 12.11 -23.77
CA GLY A 699 -4.39 12.73 -22.66
C GLY A 699 -2.88 12.56 -22.79
N THR A 700 -2.13 13.36 -22.04
CA THR A 700 -0.66 13.33 -22.04
C THR A 700 -0.12 13.20 -20.62
N ILE A 701 0.67 12.17 -20.35
CA ILE A 701 1.50 12.10 -19.14
C ILE A 701 2.78 12.91 -19.43
N PRO A 702 3.07 13.97 -18.67
CA PRO A 702 4.21 14.85 -18.88
C PRO A 702 5.53 14.20 -18.44
N LEU A 703 6.66 14.87 -18.69
CA LEU A 703 7.90 14.58 -17.97
C LEU A 703 7.72 14.82 -16.47
N VAL A 704 8.46 14.07 -15.65
CA VAL A 704 8.51 14.24 -14.18
C VAL A 704 9.06 15.62 -13.77
N ALA A 705 9.62 16.40 -14.71
CA ALA A 705 10.00 17.79 -14.49
C ALA A 705 8.82 18.77 -14.52
N ASP A 706 7.75 18.43 -15.22
CA ASP A 706 6.71 19.37 -15.64
C ASP A 706 5.31 19.02 -15.06
N VAL A 707 5.24 17.99 -14.20
CA VAL A 707 4.00 17.43 -13.62
C VAL A 707 3.11 18.41 -12.86
N GLU A 708 3.69 19.43 -12.21
CA GLU A 708 2.94 20.39 -11.38
C GLU A 708 2.13 21.40 -12.22
N ASP A 709 2.56 21.65 -13.47
CA ASP A 709 1.95 22.62 -14.39
C ASP A 709 1.23 21.94 -15.58
N ALA A 710 1.13 20.61 -15.58
CA ALA A 710 0.65 19.81 -16.72
C ALA A 710 -0.89 19.78 -16.83
N PRO A 711 -1.48 20.21 -17.97
CA PRO A 711 -2.93 20.14 -18.17
C PRO A 711 -3.45 18.70 -18.14
N GLY A 712 -4.52 18.47 -17.38
CA GLY A 712 -5.18 17.15 -17.27
C GLY A 712 -4.49 16.13 -16.36
N PHE A 713 -3.27 16.41 -15.89
CA PHE A 713 -2.54 15.51 -14.98
C PHE A 713 -2.54 16.05 -13.55
N THR A 714 -3.03 15.26 -12.60
CA THR A 714 -3.08 15.60 -11.17
C THR A 714 -2.11 14.73 -10.37
N VAL A 715 -1.17 15.35 -9.64
CA VAL A 715 -0.31 14.64 -8.68
C VAL A 715 -1.14 14.23 -7.45
N LEU A 716 -1.32 12.92 -7.25
CA LEU A 716 -2.02 12.37 -6.09
C LEU A 716 -1.07 12.21 -4.90
N HIS A 717 0.11 11.61 -5.12
CA HIS A 717 1.10 11.38 -4.06
C HIS A 717 2.54 11.43 -4.59
N PRO A 718 3.38 12.39 -4.14
CA PRO A 718 4.81 12.41 -4.41
C PRO A 718 5.60 11.66 -3.33
N GLY A 719 6.08 10.46 -3.66
CA GLY A 719 6.84 9.59 -2.76
C GLY A 719 8.25 10.11 -2.44
N MET A 720 8.90 9.51 -1.43
CA MET A 720 10.22 9.90 -0.95
C MET A 720 11.39 9.43 -1.83
N ASP A 721 11.22 8.37 -2.62
CA ASP A 721 12.22 7.91 -3.60
C ASP A 721 12.16 8.65 -4.95
N GLY A 722 11.20 9.57 -5.12
CA GLY A 722 11.00 10.32 -6.36
C GLY A 722 9.96 9.72 -7.32
N ARG A 723 9.30 8.60 -6.94
CA ARG A 723 8.05 8.18 -7.61
C ARG A 723 6.94 9.20 -7.37
N ILE A 724 6.08 9.36 -8.37
CA ILE A 724 4.88 10.19 -8.33
C ILE A 724 3.72 9.33 -8.79
N LEU A 725 2.76 9.10 -7.90
CA LEU A 725 1.44 8.59 -8.24
C LEU A 725 0.60 9.79 -8.72
N GLY A 726 0.03 9.69 -9.92
CA GLY A 726 -0.81 10.73 -10.50
C GLY A 726 -2.00 10.15 -11.27
N SER A 727 -2.95 11.01 -11.59
CA SER A 727 -4.14 10.70 -12.37
C SER A 727 -4.22 11.60 -13.60
N LEU A 728 -4.36 11.00 -14.78
CA LEU A 728 -4.58 11.68 -16.05
C LEU A 728 -6.07 11.61 -16.41
N GLU A 729 -6.71 12.76 -16.54
CA GLU A 729 -8.10 12.90 -16.98
C GLU A 729 -8.18 12.99 -18.52
N ILE A 730 -9.10 12.23 -19.11
CA ILE A 730 -9.26 12.05 -20.56
C ILE A 730 -10.76 12.08 -20.88
N GLY A 731 -11.23 13.13 -21.53
CA GLY A 731 -12.60 13.18 -22.07
C GLY A 731 -12.68 12.49 -23.43
N VAL A 732 -13.77 11.73 -23.65
CA VAL A 732 -14.16 11.05 -24.89
C VAL A 732 -15.61 11.50 -25.14
N ASP A 733 -15.96 12.05 -26.31
CA ASP A 733 -17.14 12.94 -26.54
C ASP A 733 -17.71 13.66 -25.29
N ASP A 734 -18.77 13.14 -24.67
CA ASP A 734 -19.34 13.63 -23.40
C ASP A 734 -18.98 12.79 -22.15
N GLY A 735 -18.41 11.60 -22.30
CA GLY A 735 -17.87 10.77 -21.23
C GLY A 735 -16.47 11.17 -20.71
N THR A 736 -16.11 10.70 -19.52
CA THR A 736 -14.86 11.08 -18.82
C THR A 736 -14.16 9.89 -18.17
N TYR A 737 -12.88 9.73 -18.50
CA TYR A 737 -12.01 8.65 -18.04
C TYR A 737 -10.84 9.18 -17.22
N ALA A 738 -10.41 8.41 -16.20
CA ALA A 738 -9.26 8.73 -15.36
C ALA A 738 -8.27 7.57 -15.33
N LEU A 739 -7.05 7.81 -15.83
CA LEU A 739 -5.93 6.87 -15.74
C LEU A 739 -5.04 7.21 -14.54
N CYS A 740 -5.11 6.40 -13.48
CA CYS A 740 -4.14 6.40 -12.39
C CYS A 740 -2.85 5.69 -12.85
N CYS A 741 -1.67 6.26 -12.56
CA CYS A 741 -0.38 5.68 -12.93
C CYS A 741 0.78 6.19 -12.04
N VAL A 742 1.92 5.49 -12.10
CA VAL A 742 3.15 5.88 -11.39
C VAL A 742 4.25 6.27 -12.38
N ILE A 743 4.87 7.43 -12.17
CA ILE A 743 6.03 7.92 -12.94
C ILE A 743 7.22 8.27 -12.04
N SER A 744 8.44 8.21 -12.57
CA SER A 744 9.68 8.58 -11.86
C SER A 744 10.81 8.95 -12.83
N ARG A 745 11.88 9.62 -12.36
CA ARG A 745 13.11 9.82 -13.15
C ARG A 745 14.09 8.64 -13.10
N TRP A 746 13.89 7.74 -12.13
CA TRP A 746 14.74 6.57 -11.91
C TRP A 746 13.97 5.48 -11.16
N HIS A 747 14.48 4.25 -11.16
CA HIS A 747 13.95 3.19 -10.32
C HIS A 747 15.09 2.19 -9.99
N PRO A 748 15.21 1.65 -8.76
CA PRO A 748 16.32 0.78 -8.37
C PRO A 748 16.46 -0.51 -9.19
N SER A 749 15.36 -1.00 -9.77
CA SER A 749 15.34 -2.18 -10.66
C SER A 749 15.46 -1.86 -12.16
N ALA A 750 15.53 -0.57 -12.54
CA ALA A 750 15.53 -0.13 -13.93
C ALA A 750 16.93 -0.15 -14.57
#